data_AF-A0A7C1A6I8-F1
#
_entry.id   AF-A0A7C1A6I8-F1
#
_cell.length_a   1.000
_cell.length_b   1.000
_cell.length_c   1.000
_cell.angle_alpha   90.00
_cell.angle_beta   90.00
_cell.angle_gamma   90.00
#
_symmetry.space_group_name_H-M   'P 1'
#
loop_
_entity.id
_entity.type
_entity.pdbx_description
1 polymer ?
#
loop_
_entity_poly.entity_id
_entity_poly.type
_entity_poly.pdbx_seq_one_letter_code
_entity_poly.pdbx_strand_id
1 'polypeptide(L)'
;MNFEQPKPDSKKYSDLISEIQTGIIKIPKFQRDFVWSIDKTAKLLDSILKGYPIGTFILWQTDERINDIKNVGNLEIPHTPDGTKVQYVLDGQQRITSLYAAYLGAKIQKVGEKKITDYSDIVVNLDTDINENGEQAISAEPTGEKYVSLNTVLNFSFSKAKALSDKFSEEELERIDSYSTAFKTYEFSTVVLRKEDIDSAIEVFTRINTGGQTLTLFEIISAKTYDEKQHFDMQAKWADFIKELKEIKYESISSTVVLSILSLVLSRTKECKRKTILTLDKQDIIDTWDKVISALKDSIDYFRTTYRIPVSHLLPYDSLLVPLAYFFYHKQDRPEAEQRKYLEEFFWRMSLSFRYSSSAESRLAQDIKRIDIILAGERPEYSDIKVYLDSSQALIDTNFSAGNSYCKAILCLLAYQEPKDFRDNGKVILDNSWLKVANSKNYHHFFPKAYLKGKTVLDSNSLMNITLVSDHLNKRKIGAKAPSVYIGDFADQNSEINTALNSHFIDIKGHGIESDDYQQFLTSRAEKIFTHLKSRIELTRTEPANEEIEELILGGESELVEFKSTLRYDLRQKAVNKTLEYVIAKTISAFLNSNGGNLFIGIDDNQNALGLSDDISTLKKQDIDGFELQLIEVIKKYIGKEFSSHIKITFPEYDRKNICRISISQSSRPVFVSFEGKEDFFVRSGCSSQPLSREEQSAYEKEHWG
;
A
#
# COMPACT_ATOMS: atom_id res chain seq x y z
N MET A 1 -11.95 -28.15 28.83
CA MET A 1 -12.48 -27.17 27.87
C MET A 1 -13.45 -27.92 26.96
N ASN A 2 -14.74 -27.57 26.98
CA ASN A 2 -15.66 -28.06 25.97
C ASN A 2 -15.47 -27.17 24.74
N PHE A 3 -14.89 -27.71 23.68
CA PHE A 3 -14.87 -27.06 22.38
C PHE A 3 -16.27 -27.20 21.78
N GLU A 4 -17.10 -26.16 21.89
CA GLU A 4 -18.37 -26.12 21.17
C GLU A 4 -18.08 -25.83 19.70
N GLN A 5 -18.06 -26.90 18.90
CA GLN A 5 -17.94 -26.76 17.45
C GLN A 5 -19.27 -26.26 16.87
N PRO A 6 -19.23 -25.37 15.86
CA PRO A 6 -20.42 -25.00 15.10
C PRO A 6 -21.05 -26.25 14.51
N LYS A 7 -22.37 -26.41 14.67
CA LYS A 7 -23.10 -27.52 14.08
C LYS A 7 -23.69 -27.10 12.73
N PRO A 8 -23.62 -27.96 11.69
CA PRO A 8 -24.39 -27.75 10.49
C PRO A 8 -25.89 -27.87 10.81
N ASP A 9 -26.65 -26.87 10.40
CA ASP A 9 -28.11 -26.77 10.46
C ASP A 9 -28.65 -26.67 9.02
N SER A 10 -29.94 -26.92 8.80
CA SER A 10 -30.61 -26.63 7.52
C SER A 10 -31.64 -25.51 7.67
N LYS A 11 -31.83 -24.71 6.62
CA LYS A 11 -32.86 -23.67 6.56
C LYS A 11 -33.57 -23.71 5.22
N LYS A 12 -34.91 -23.74 5.22
CA LYS A 12 -35.68 -23.70 3.97
C LYS A 12 -35.57 -22.34 3.30
N TYR A 13 -35.70 -22.31 1.98
CA TYR A 13 -35.75 -21.06 1.22
C TYR A 13 -36.81 -20.08 1.76
N SER A 14 -38.00 -20.58 2.08
CA SER A 14 -39.10 -19.78 2.62
C SER A 14 -38.75 -19.14 3.97
N ASP A 15 -38.13 -19.90 4.86
CA ASP A 15 -37.65 -19.40 6.17
C ASP A 15 -36.54 -18.36 5.98
N LEU A 16 -35.59 -18.63 5.08
CA LEU A 16 -34.49 -17.71 4.76
C LEU A 16 -35.02 -16.36 4.27
N ILE A 17 -35.97 -16.35 3.33
CA ILE A 17 -36.59 -15.13 2.81
C ILE A 17 -37.39 -14.41 3.89
N SER A 18 -38.19 -15.14 4.67
CA SER A 18 -38.99 -14.58 5.77
C SER A 18 -38.11 -13.90 6.83
N GLU A 19 -36.99 -14.52 7.20
CA GLU A 19 -36.06 -13.95 8.16
C GLU A 19 -35.33 -12.70 7.64
N ILE A 20 -35.09 -12.59 6.33
CA ILE A 20 -34.60 -11.35 5.72
C ILE A 20 -35.69 -10.28 5.75
N GLN A 21 -36.93 -10.62 5.37
CA GLN A 21 -38.08 -9.70 5.36
C GLN A 21 -38.46 -9.19 6.76
N THR A 22 -38.14 -9.93 7.81
CA THR A 22 -38.41 -9.54 9.21
C THR A 22 -37.20 -8.88 9.88
N GLY A 23 -36.07 -8.74 9.16
CA GLY A 23 -34.86 -8.14 9.68
C GLY A 23 -34.08 -9.01 10.67
N ILE A 24 -34.40 -10.32 10.76
CA ILE A 24 -33.66 -11.29 11.58
C ILE A 24 -32.30 -11.58 10.92
N ILE A 25 -32.29 -11.83 9.61
CA ILE A 25 -31.04 -11.98 8.84
C ILE A 25 -30.65 -10.64 8.24
N LYS A 26 -29.41 -10.24 8.45
CA LYS A 26 -28.87 -8.98 7.94
C LYS A 26 -27.49 -9.15 7.31
N ILE A 27 -27.19 -8.23 6.40
CA ILE A 27 -25.88 -8.14 5.76
C ILE A 27 -25.10 -7.03 6.47
N PRO A 28 -23.98 -7.36 7.15
CA PRO A 28 -23.16 -6.36 7.82
C PRO A 28 -22.55 -5.37 6.82
N LYS A 29 -22.47 -4.09 7.18
CA LYS A 29 -21.95 -3.02 6.31
C LYS A 29 -20.49 -3.23 5.88
N PHE A 30 -19.71 -3.94 6.69
CA PHE A 30 -18.34 -4.32 6.39
C PHE A 30 -18.22 -5.40 5.30
N GLN A 31 -19.33 -5.89 4.73
CA GLN A 31 -19.26 -6.75 3.56
C GLN A 31 -19.15 -5.98 2.23
N ARG A 32 -18.68 -6.70 1.20
CA ARG A 32 -18.43 -6.11 -0.13
C ARG A 32 -19.73 -5.66 -0.78
N ASP A 33 -19.62 -4.74 -1.73
CA ASP A 33 -20.79 -4.37 -2.54
C ASP A 33 -21.32 -5.58 -3.31
N PHE A 34 -22.60 -5.54 -3.62
CA PHE A 34 -23.24 -6.56 -4.44
C PHE A 34 -22.82 -6.39 -5.90
N VAL A 35 -22.10 -7.39 -6.43
CA VAL A 35 -21.47 -7.32 -7.77
C VAL A 35 -21.99 -8.39 -8.73
N TRP A 36 -22.69 -9.42 -8.24
CA TRP A 36 -23.20 -10.50 -9.10
C TRP A 36 -24.12 -9.99 -10.22
N SER A 37 -23.90 -10.46 -11.45
CA SER A 37 -24.76 -10.13 -12.58
C SER A 37 -26.12 -10.82 -12.46
N ILE A 38 -27.09 -10.32 -13.24
CA ILE A 38 -28.39 -10.96 -13.37
C ILE A 38 -28.25 -12.41 -13.88
N ASP A 39 -27.31 -12.70 -14.78
CA ASP A 39 -27.06 -14.06 -15.29
C ASP A 39 -26.53 -15.00 -14.21
N LYS A 40 -25.63 -14.52 -13.33
CA LYS A 40 -25.17 -15.30 -12.17
C LYS A 40 -26.33 -15.61 -11.21
N THR A 41 -27.26 -14.65 -11.08
CA THR A 41 -28.46 -14.83 -10.25
C THR A 41 -29.41 -15.85 -10.87
N ALA A 42 -29.65 -15.77 -12.19
CA ALA A 42 -30.44 -16.74 -12.92
C ALA A 42 -29.87 -18.16 -12.79
N LYS A 43 -28.54 -18.33 -12.93
CA LYS A 43 -27.87 -19.63 -12.75
C LYS A 43 -27.97 -20.20 -11.34
N LEU A 44 -27.92 -19.34 -10.32
CA LEU A 44 -28.15 -19.76 -8.93
C LEU A 44 -29.58 -20.30 -8.74
N LEU A 45 -30.57 -19.64 -9.33
CA LEU A 45 -31.97 -20.00 -9.22
C LEU A 45 -32.30 -21.25 -10.06
N ASP A 46 -31.69 -21.38 -11.24
CA ASP A 46 -31.71 -22.60 -12.07
C ASP A 46 -31.16 -23.82 -11.30
N SER A 47 -30.07 -23.63 -10.57
CA SER A 47 -29.48 -24.68 -9.72
C SER A 47 -30.45 -25.15 -8.63
N ILE A 48 -31.26 -24.26 -8.05
CA ILE A 48 -32.28 -24.62 -7.07
C ILE A 48 -33.40 -25.43 -7.73
N LEU A 49 -33.89 -25.01 -8.90
CA LEU A 49 -34.90 -25.74 -9.66
C LEU A 49 -34.44 -27.17 -9.99
N LYS A 50 -33.18 -27.33 -10.41
CA LYS A 50 -32.57 -28.63 -10.73
C LYS A 50 -32.17 -29.47 -9.52
N GLY A 51 -32.34 -28.95 -8.30
CA GLY A 51 -31.95 -29.64 -7.07
C GLY A 51 -30.42 -29.78 -6.88
N TYR A 52 -29.63 -28.93 -7.55
CA TYR A 52 -28.18 -28.93 -7.39
C TYR A 52 -27.77 -28.35 -6.03
N PRO A 53 -26.66 -28.84 -5.44
CA PRO A 53 -26.19 -28.35 -4.15
C PRO A 53 -25.70 -26.91 -4.26
N ILE A 54 -26.29 -26.02 -3.47
CA ILE A 54 -25.78 -24.67 -3.23
C ILE A 54 -24.87 -24.71 -2.01
N GLY A 55 -23.76 -23.97 -2.06
CA GLY A 55 -22.82 -23.92 -0.95
C GLY A 55 -23.47 -23.48 0.38
N THR A 56 -22.80 -23.75 1.48
CA THR A 56 -23.27 -23.39 2.83
C THR A 56 -23.40 -21.87 3.03
N PHE A 57 -24.35 -21.45 3.86
CA PHE A 57 -24.41 -20.10 4.44
C PHE A 57 -23.82 -20.10 5.84
N ILE A 58 -22.97 -19.12 6.15
CA ILE A 58 -22.38 -18.99 7.49
C ILE A 58 -22.96 -17.74 8.12
N LEU A 59 -23.62 -17.92 9.25
CA LEU A 59 -24.36 -16.87 9.96
C LEU A 59 -23.78 -16.68 11.36
N TRP A 60 -23.69 -15.44 11.81
CA TRP A 60 -23.31 -15.08 13.17
C TRP A 60 -24.52 -14.56 13.94
N GLN A 61 -24.94 -15.28 14.97
CA GLN A 61 -26.10 -14.94 15.78
C GLN A 61 -25.67 -14.20 17.04
N THR A 62 -26.13 -12.96 17.21
CA THR A 62 -25.72 -12.09 18.32
C THR A 62 -26.86 -11.21 18.84
N ASP A 63 -26.69 -10.72 20.06
CA ASP A 63 -27.51 -9.66 20.64
C ASP A 63 -26.96 -8.26 20.29
N GLU A 64 -25.70 -8.18 19.86
CA GLU A 64 -25.04 -6.94 19.46
C GLU A 64 -25.58 -6.43 18.13
N ARG A 65 -25.95 -5.14 18.08
CA ARG A 65 -26.30 -4.46 16.83
C ARG A 65 -25.04 -3.82 16.27
N ILE A 66 -24.60 -4.29 15.11
CA ILE A 66 -23.53 -3.65 14.34
C ILE A 66 -24.14 -2.77 13.25
N ASN A 67 -23.30 -1.99 12.56
CA ASN A 67 -23.77 -1.20 11.44
C ASN A 67 -24.26 -2.13 10.33
N ASP A 68 -25.56 -2.21 10.21
CA ASP A 68 -26.25 -3.01 9.22
C ASP A 68 -26.82 -2.10 8.18
N ILE A 69 -26.79 -2.56 6.93
CA ILE A 69 -27.21 -1.84 5.72
C ILE A 69 -26.01 -1.17 5.03
N LYS A 70 -25.38 -1.96 4.16
CA LYS A 70 -25.25 -1.49 2.77
C LYS A 70 -26.60 -1.75 2.11
N ASN A 71 -27.25 -0.70 1.62
CA ASN A 71 -28.35 -0.87 0.68
C ASN A 71 -27.82 -1.75 -0.45
N VAL A 72 -28.30 -2.99 -0.57
CA VAL A 72 -28.06 -3.77 -1.78
C VAL A 72 -28.93 -3.14 -2.85
N GLY A 73 -28.37 -2.15 -3.55
CA GLY A 73 -29.08 -1.28 -4.50
C GLY A 73 -30.53 -1.05 -4.09
N ASN A 74 -30.76 -0.22 -3.08
CA ASN A 74 -32.09 0.26 -2.68
C ASN A 74 -33.02 -0.76 -1.99
N LEU A 75 -32.57 -1.99 -1.68
CA LEU A 75 -33.38 -2.93 -0.87
C LEU A 75 -33.33 -2.56 0.61
N GLU A 76 -34.39 -1.94 1.12
CA GLU A 76 -34.56 -1.65 2.55
C GLU A 76 -34.93 -2.94 3.32
N ILE A 77 -34.03 -3.37 4.21
CA ILE A 77 -34.29 -4.46 5.16
C ILE A 77 -34.79 -3.83 6.47
N PRO A 78 -35.94 -4.28 7.03
CA PRO A 78 -36.48 -3.67 8.24
C PRO A 78 -35.59 -3.90 9.47
N HIS A 79 -35.85 -3.10 10.51
CA HIS A 79 -35.17 -3.25 11.79
C HIS A 79 -35.48 -4.62 12.43
N THR A 80 -34.47 -5.20 13.08
CA THR A 80 -34.64 -6.45 13.83
C THR A 80 -35.53 -6.16 15.04
N PRO A 81 -36.62 -6.92 15.27
CA PRO A 81 -37.51 -6.71 16.41
C PRO A 81 -36.78 -6.76 17.76
N ASP A 82 -37.23 -5.94 18.70
CA ASP A 82 -36.70 -5.92 20.07
C ASP A 82 -36.80 -7.30 20.74
N GLY A 83 -35.80 -7.64 21.55
CA GLY A 83 -35.72 -8.95 22.22
C GLY A 83 -35.38 -10.13 21.31
N THR A 84 -35.14 -9.89 20.01
CA THR A 84 -34.75 -10.93 19.04
C THR A 84 -33.26 -10.82 18.72
N LYS A 85 -32.59 -11.98 18.61
CA LYS A 85 -31.19 -12.06 18.15
C LYS A 85 -31.12 -11.81 16.65
N VAL A 86 -30.14 -11.02 16.23
CA VAL A 86 -29.85 -10.79 14.81
C VAL A 86 -28.88 -11.85 14.30
N GLN A 87 -29.01 -12.22 13.02
CA GLN A 87 -28.13 -13.15 12.31
C GLN A 87 -27.40 -12.42 11.18
N TYR A 88 -26.09 -12.21 11.34
CA TYR A 88 -25.25 -11.59 10.34
C TYR A 88 -24.66 -12.59 9.38
N VAL A 89 -24.81 -12.34 8.09
CA VAL A 89 -24.21 -13.18 7.05
C VAL A 89 -22.70 -12.97 7.07
N LEU A 90 -21.92 -14.04 7.32
CA LEU A 90 -20.45 -14.04 7.21
C LEU A 90 -19.98 -14.61 5.87
N ASP A 91 -20.67 -15.63 5.34
CA ASP A 91 -20.43 -16.16 3.99
C ASP A 91 -21.73 -16.44 3.24
N GLY A 92 -21.68 -16.31 1.92
CA GLY A 92 -22.82 -16.46 1.01
C GLY A 92 -23.60 -15.17 0.76
N GLN A 93 -23.06 -14.01 1.13
CA GLN A 93 -23.66 -12.70 0.91
C GLN A 93 -24.24 -12.51 -0.50
N GLN A 94 -23.43 -12.71 -1.54
CA GLN A 94 -23.86 -12.48 -2.92
C GLN A 94 -25.03 -13.41 -3.31
N ARG A 95 -25.04 -14.63 -2.78
CA ARG A 95 -26.10 -15.63 -3.02
C ARG A 95 -27.38 -15.22 -2.31
N ILE A 96 -27.35 -14.99 -1.00
CA ILE A 96 -28.54 -14.61 -0.22
C ILE A 96 -29.18 -13.32 -0.73
N THR A 97 -28.33 -12.36 -1.13
CA THR A 97 -28.74 -11.11 -1.75
C THR A 97 -29.46 -11.34 -3.09
N SER A 98 -28.90 -12.21 -3.94
CA SER A 98 -29.49 -12.56 -5.24
C SER A 98 -30.85 -13.25 -5.09
N LEU A 99 -30.98 -14.16 -4.11
CA LEU A 99 -32.25 -14.83 -3.81
C LEU A 99 -33.33 -13.83 -3.41
N TYR A 100 -32.99 -12.86 -2.56
CA TYR A 100 -33.92 -11.84 -2.09
C TYR A 100 -34.28 -10.83 -3.19
N ALA A 101 -33.30 -10.40 -3.99
CA ALA A 101 -33.53 -9.52 -5.13
C ALA A 101 -34.49 -10.13 -6.16
N ALA A 102 -34.32 -11.42 -6.49
CA ALA A 102 -35.23 -12.14 -7.38
C ALA A 102 -36.63 -12.34 -6.77
N TYR A 103 -36.69 -12.65 -5.47
CA TYR A 103 -37.96 -12.78 -4.75
C TYR A 103 -38.79 -11.50 -4.77
N LEU A 104 -38.15 -10.33 -4.67
CA LEU A 104 -38.82 -9.02 -4.73
C LEU A 104 -39.07 -8.52 -6.16
N GLY A 105 -38.38 -9.07 -7.17
CA GLY A 105 -38.36 -8.45 -8.51
C GLY A 105 -37.69 -7.07 -8.47
N ALA A 106 -36.60 -6.97 -7.71
CA ALA A 106 -35.99 -5.69 -7.35
C ALA A 106 -35.30 -4.98 -8.51
N LYS A 107 -35.32 -3.65 -8.50
CA LYS A 107 -34.54 -2.80 -9.41
C LYS A 107 -33.32 -2.26 -8.68
N ILE A 108 -32.17 -2.86 -8.94
CA ILE A 108 -30.92 -2.61 -8.19
C ILE A 108 -29.98 -1.78 -9.06
N GLN A 109 -29.55 -0.63 -8.52
CA GLN A 109 -28.41 0.12 -9.06
C GLN A 109 -27.16 -0.26 -8.26
N LYS A 110 -26.15 -0.81 -8.95
CA LYS A 110 -24.88 -1.21 -8.31
C LYS A 110 -23.96 -0.01 -8.10
N VAL A 111 -23.14 -0.07 -7.05
CA VAL A 111 -22.16 0.97 -6.73
C VAL A 111 -21.19 1.14 -7.91
N GLY A 112 -21.07 2.38 -8.41
CA GLY A 112 -20.22 2.71 -9.55
C GLY A 112 -20.85 2.49 -10.93
N GLU A 113 -22.05 1.92 -11.01
CA GLU A 113 -22.77 1.72 -12.27
C GLU A 113 -23.90 2.75 -12.46
N LYS A 114 -24.05 3.25 -13.69
CA LYS A 114 -25.21 4.07 -14.09
C LYS A 114 -26.44 3.23 -14.45
N LYS A 115 -26.23 1.94 -14.76
CA LYS A 115 -27.29 1.02 -15.20
C LYS A 115 -28.07 0.52 -13.98
N ILE A 116 -29.40 0.50 -14.10
CA ILE A 116 -30.28 -0.20 -13.17
C ILE A 116 -30.54 -1.59 -13.74
N THR A 117 -30.36 -2.62 -12.90
CA THR A 117 -30.65 -4.01 -13.26
C THR A 117 -32.01 -4.39 -12.67
N ASP A 118 -32.94 -4.84 -13.52
CA ASP A 118 -34.28 -5.28 -13.11
C ASP A 118 -34.27 -6.80 -12.92
N TYR A 119 -34.39 -7.26 -11.69
CA TYR A 119 -34.40 -8.69 -11.37
C TYR A 119 -35.71 -9.37 -11.73
N SER A 120 -36.74 -8.60 -12.14
CA SER A 120 -37.96 -9.14 -12.74
C SER A 120 -37.73 -9.70 -14.14
N ASP A 121 -36.61 -9.34 -14.79
CA ASP A 121 -36.23 -9.83 -16.12
C ASP A 121 -35.76 -11.29 -16.10
N ILE A 122 -35.60 -11.90 -14.92
CA ILE A 122 -35.33 -13.33 -14.79
C ILE A 122 -36.64 -14.08 -15.05
N VAL A 123 -36.64 -14.93 -16.07
CA VAL A 123 -37.79 -15.73 -16.50
C VAL A 123 -37.50 -17.22 -16.42
N VAL A 124 -38.56 -18.00 -16.21
CA VAL A 124 -38.54 -19.47 -16.29
C VAL A 124 -39.16 -19.90 -17.60
N ASN A 125 -38.47 -20.76 -18.33
CA ASN A 125 -38.95 -21.36 -19.57
C ASN A 125 -39.81 -22.60 -19.28
N LEU A 126 -41.10 -22.58 -19.65
CA LEU A 126 -42.00 -23.71 -19.39
C LEU A 126 -41.90 -24.83 -20.44
N ASP A 127 -41.28 -24.57 -21.59
CA ASP A 127 -41.15 -25.57 -22.68
C ASP A 127 -40.01 -26.57 -22.47
N THR A 128 -39.04 -26.25 -21.62
CA THR A 128 -37.84 -27.06 -21.46
C THR A 128 -38.04 -28.07 -20.33
N ASP A 129 -37.83 -29.37 -20.55
CA ASP A 129 -37.87 -30.36 -19.45
C ASP A 129 -36.71 -30.12 -18.48
N ILE A 130 -36.99 -30.18 -17.17
CA ILE A 130 -35.99 -29.98 -16.11
C ILE A 130 -34.89 -31.06 -16.13
N ASN A 131 -35.19 -32.21 -16.77
CA ASN A 131 -34.28 -33.32 -16.93
C ASN A 131 -33.42 -33.24 -18.21
N GLU A 132 -33.71 -32.30 -19.11
CA GLU A 132 -32.88 -32.03 -20.29
C GLU A 132 -31.78 -31.01 -19.95
N ASN A 133 -30.62 -31.08 -20.61
CA ASN A 133 -29.41 -30.29 -20.33
C ASN A 133 -29.54 -28.75 -20.59
N GLY A 134 -30.76 -28.20 -20.68
CA GLY A 134 -31.03 -26.78 -20.90
C GLY A 134 -31.06 -25.93 -19.61
N GLU A 135 -30.86 -24.62 -19.73
CA GLU A 135 -31.07 -23.65 -18.64
C GLU A 135 -32.57 -23.33 -18.50
N GLN A 136 -33.15 -23.53 -17.31
CA GLN A 136 -34.57 -23.29 -17.02
C GLN A 136 -34.84 -21.84 -16.64
N ALA A 137 -33.96 -21.26 -15.82
CA ALA A 137 -34.02 -19.85 -15.45
C ALA A 137 -32.98 -19.05 -16.24
N ILE A 138 -33.44 -18.04 -17.00
CA ILE A 138 -32.60 -17.20 -17.86
C ILE A 138 -32.95 -15.72 -17.68
N SER A 139 -32.02 -14.84 -18.05
CA SER A 139 -32.05 -13.38 -17.87
C SER A 139 -32.27 -12.59 -19.18
N ALA A 140 -32.60 -13.25 -20.29
CA ALA A 140 -32.75 -12.64 -21.62
C ALA A 140 -34.18 -12.15 -21.87
N GLU A 141 -34.34 -11.19 -22.81
CA GLU A 141 -35.67 -10.76 -23.28
C GLU A 141 -36.47 -11.99 -23.75
N PRO A 142 -37.64 -12.26 -23.17
CA PRO A 142 -38.42 -13.46 -23.51
C PRO A 142 -38.95 -13.35 -24.93
N THR A 143 -38.31 -14.03 -25.87
CA THR A 143 -38.84 -14.22 -27.22
C THR A 143 -39.69 -15.49 -27.23
N GLY A 144 -40.94 -15.41 -26.75
CA GLY A 144 -41.91 -16.52 -26.78
C GLY A 144 -43.09 -16.35 -25.80
N GLU A 145 -44.17 -17.11 -26.00
CA GLU A 145 -45.41 -17.02 -25.19
C GLU A 145 -45.32 -17.78 -23.85
N LYS A 146 -44.37 -18.71 -23.71
CA LYS A 146 -44.29 -19.67 -22.59
C LYS A 146 -43.24 -19.35 -21.51
N TYR A 147 -42.94 -18.06 -21.36
CA TYR A 147 -42.07 -17.56 -20.30
C TYR A 147 -42.89 -16.94 -19.17
N VAL A 148 -42.55 -17.31 -17.93
CA VAL A 148 -43.12 -16.74 -16.70
C VAL A 148 -42.02 -16.05 -15.90
N SER A 149 -42.29 -14.87 -15.35
CA SER A 149 -41.31 -14.21 -14.49
C SER A 149 -40.99 -15.08 -13.27
N LEU A 150 -39.73 -15.18 -12.90
CA LEU A 150 -39.33 -15.97 -11.73
C LEU A 150 -39.92 -15.38 -10.45
N ASN A 151 -40.09 -14.05 -10.36
CA ASN A 151 -40.81 -13.41 -9.27
C ASN A 151 -42.23 -13.99 -9.09
N THR A 152 -42.93 -14.23 -10.21
CA THR A 152 -44.26 -14.86 -10.20
C THR A 152 -44.19 -16.27 -9.63
N VAL A 153 -43.22 -17.08 -10.07
CA VAL A 153 -43.01 -18.46 -9.60
C VAL A 153 -42.71 -18.48 -8.10
N LEU A 154 -41.77 -17.66 -7.62
CA LEU A 154 -41.38 -17.60 -6.20
C LEU A 154 -42.53 -17.18 -5.27
N ASN A 155 -43.47 -16.41 -5.79
CA ASN A 155 -44.64 -15.91 -5.07
C ASN A 155 -45.95 -16.59 -5.51
N PHE A 156 -45.88 -17.79 -6.10
CA PHE A 156 -47.05 -18.47 -6.63
C PHE A 156 -48.01 -18.91 -5.52
N SER A 157 -49.30 -18.71 -5.80
CA SER A 157 -50.43 -18.94 -4.89
C SER A 157 -51.71 -19.13 -5.71
N PHE A 158 -52.77 -19.63 -5.07
CA PHE A 158 -54.08 -19.81 -5.70
C PHE A 158 -54.61 -18.54 -6.38
N SER A 159 -54.46 -17.38 -5.73
CA SER A 159 -54.84 -16.09 -6.32
C SER A 159 -54.01 -15.72 -7.54
N LYS A 160 -52.71 -16.02 -7.55
CA LYS A 160 -51.86 -15.79 -8.73
C LYS A 160 -52.19 -16.75 -9.86
N ALA A 161 -52.48 -18.02 -9.56
CA ALA A 161 -52.92 -18.99 -10.56
C ALA A 161 -54.17 -18.50 -11.30
N LYS A 162 -55.17 -17.99 -10.57
CA LYS A 162 -56.38 -17.40 -11.15
C LYS A 162 -56.11 -16.17 -12.01
N ALA A 163 -55.13 -15.34 -11.64
CA ALA A 163 -54.75 -14.16 -12.44
C ALA A 163 -53.99 -14.51 -13.73
N LEU A 164 -53.50 -15.74 -13.84
CA LEU A 164 -52.67 -16.23 -14.93
C LEU A 164 -53.39 -17.21 -15.86
N SER A 165 -54.63 -17.59 -15.55
CA SER A 165 -55.42 -18.57 -16.30
C SER A 165 -55.73 -18.15 -17.74
N ASP A 166 -55.72 -16.84 -18.01
CA ASP A 166 -55.93 -16.32 -19.37
C ASP A 166 -54.67 -16.43 -20.23
N LYS A 167 -53.49 -16.63 -19.61
CA LYS A 167 -52.19 -16.66 -20.27
C LYS A 167 -51.56 -18.06 -20.33
N PHE A 168 -51.83 -18.92 -19.35
CA PHE A 168 -51.21 -20.23 -19.23
C PHE A 168 -52.28 -21.32 -19.09
N SER A 169 -52.03 -22.49 -19.68
CA SER A 169 -52.91 -23.67 -19.57
C SER A 169 -52.91 -24.24 -18.15
N GLU A 170 -53.87 -25.12 -17.83
CA GLU A 170 -53.90 -25.81 -16.53
C GLU A 170 -52.60 -26.61 -16.29
N GLU A 171 -52.09 -27.32 -17.30
CA GLU A 171 -50.83 -28.06 -17.22
C GLU A 171 -49.62 -27.13 -16.95
N GLU A 172 -49.59 -25.95 -17.58
CA GLU A 172 -48.54 -24.95 -17.35
C GLU A 172 -48.62 -24.34 -15.94
N LEU A 173 -49.83 -24.11 -15.43
CA LEU A 173 -50.05 -23.63 -14.05
C LEU A 173 -49.65 -24.68 -13.02
N GLU A 174 -49.94 -25.96 -13.25
CA GLU A 174 -49.45 -27.07 -12.41
C GLU A 174 -47.92 -27.13 -12.42
N ARG A 175 -47.29 -26.92 -13.58
CA ARG A 175 -45.83 -26.87 -13.70
C ARG A 175 -45.23 -25.68 -12.94
N ILE A 176 -45.84 -24.50 -13.04
CA ILE A 176 -45.45 -23.32 -12.25
C ILE A 176 -45.56 -23.62 -10.74
N ASP A 177 -46.63 -24.29 -10.30
CA ASP A 177 -46.80 -24.68 -8.90
C ASP A 177 -45.72 -25.67 -8.44
N SER A 178 -45.34 -26.61 -9.30
CA SER A 178 -44.26 -27.56 -9.03
C SER A 178 -42.92 -26.86 -8.83
N TYR A 179 -42.60 -25.86 -9.67
CA TYR A 179 -41.40 -25.03 -9.55
C TYR A 179 -41.43 -24.17 -8.28
N SER A 180 -42.57 -23.54 -7.99
CA SER A 180 -42.83 -22.84 -6.72
C SER A 180 -42.57 -23.74 -5.51
N THR A 181 -43.03 -24.99 -5.58
CA THR A 181 -42.85 -25.99 -4.52
C THR A 181 -41.37 -26.35 -4.37
N ALA A 182 -40.65 -26.59 -5.47
CA ALA A 182 -39.22 -26.88 -5.46
C ALA A 182 -38.42 -25.80 -4.71
N PHE A 183 -38.71 -24.52 -4.96
CA PHE A 183 -38.12 -23.43 -4.18
C PHE A 183 -38.53 -23.49 -2.71
N LYS A 184 -39.83 -23.56 -2.39
CA LYS A 184 -40.34 -23.54 -1.01
C LYS A 184 -39.76 -24.67 -0.13
N THR A 185 -39.48 -25.83 -0.73
CA THR A 185 -38.93 -27.00 -0.04
C THR A 185 -37.42 -27.12 -0.09
N TYR A 186 -36.73 -26.30 -0.88
CA TYR A 186 -35.27 -26.34 -0.97
C TYR A 186 -34.64 -25.99 0.37
N GLU A 187 -33.76 -26.86 0.87
CA GLU A 187 -33.03 -26.67 2.13
C GLU A 187 -31.59 -26.25 1.88
N PHE A 188 -31.23 -25.06 2.37
CA PHE A 188 -29.86 -24.60 2.38
C PHE A 188 -29.11 -25.17 3.58
N SER A 189 -27.87 -25.62 3.34
CA SER A 189 -26.93 -25.90 4.41
C SER A 189 -26.53 -24.58 5.09
N THR A 190 -26.62 -24.53 6.42
CA THR A 190 -26.29 -23.35 7.22
C THR A 190 -25.36 -23.73 8.37
N VAL A 191 -24.49 -22.81 8.78
CA VAL A 191 -23.68 -22.93 9.99
C VAL A 191 -23.89 -21.66 10.79
N VAL A 192 -24.42 -21.80 12.01
CA VAL A 192 -24.72 -20.67 12.89
C VAL A 192 -23.71 -20.60 14.03
N LEU A 193 -22.95 -19.51 14.09
CA LEU A 193 -22.04 -19.17 15.17
C LEU A 193 -22.83 -18.47 16.27
N ARG A 194 -23.05 -19.14 17.41
CA ARG A 194 -23.93 -18.68 18.49
C ARG A 194 -23.19 -18.12 19.72
N LYS A 195 -21.86 -18.27 19.80
CA LYS A 195 -21.04 -17.99 20.99
C LYS A 195 -19.76 -17.20 20.71
N GLU A 196 -19.77 -16.41 19.65
CA GLU A 196 -18.60 -15.67 19.23
C GLU A 196 -18.88 -14.18 19.38
N ASP A 197 -17.98 -13.45 20.03
CA ASP A 197 -17.98 -11.99 20.02
C ASP A 197 -17.67 -11.46 18.61
N ILE A 198 -17.85 -10.16 18.40
CA ILE A 198 -17.61 -9.54 17.09
C ILE A 198 -16.18 -9.78 16.55
N ASP A 199 -15.16 -9.86 17.42
CA ASP A 199 -13.77 -10.06 16.99
C ASP A 199 -13.60 -11.48 16.42
N SER A 200 -14.21 -12.48 17.06
CA SER A 200 -14.26 -13.85 16.58
C SER A 200 -15.00 -13.97 15.24
N ALA A 201 -16.15 -13.29 15.08
CA ALA A 201 -16.90 -13.28 13.83
C ALA A 201 -16.11 -12.65 12.66
N ILE A 202 -15.38 -11.57 12.93
CA ILE A 202 -14.48 -10.93 11.97
C ILE A 202 -13.31 -11.85 11.62
N GLU A 203 -12.75 -12.57 12.60
CA GLU A 203 -11.70 -13.55 12.33
C GLU A 203 -12.19 -14.68 11.42
N VAL A 204 -13.35 -15.28 11.72
CA VAL A 204 -13.96 -16.30 10.87
C VAL A 204 -14.21 -15.75 9.46
N PHE A 205 -14.77 -14.54 9.36
CA PHE A 205 -14.96 -13.86 8.07
C PHE A 205 -13.65 -13.73 7.28
N THR A 206 -12.57 -13.25 7.92
CA THR A 206 -11.28 -13.06 7.25
C THR A 206 -10.63 -14.37 6.81
N ARG A 207 -10.75 -15.43 7.60
CA ARG A 207 -10.21 -16.76 7.27
C ARG A 207 -10.94 -17.41 6.09
N ILE A 208 -12.27 -17.26 6.05
CA ILE A 208 -13.11 -17.84 4.98
C ILE A 208 -12.96 -17.04 3.67
N ASN A 209 -12.73 -15.73 3.77
CA ASN A 209 -12.53 -14.86 2.60
C ASN A 209 -11.07 -14.78 2.11
N THR A 210 -10.23 -15.76 2.44
CA THR A 210 -8.81 -15.81 2.04
C THR A 210 -8.57 -15.75 0.53
N GLY A 211 -9.58 -16.04 -0.30
CA GLY A 211 -9.55 -15.89 -1.77
C GLY A 211 -10.05 -14.55 -2.33
N GLY A 212 -10.41 -13.56 -1.50
CA GLY A 212 -10.85 -12.23 -1.98
C GLY A 212 -10.30 -11.05 -1.17
N GLN A 213 -10.68 -9.80 -1.51
CA GLN A 213 -10.29 -8.61 -0.75
C GLN A 213 -10.63 -8.70 0.75
N THR A 214 -9.60 -8.70 1.60
CA THR A 214 -9.69 -8.68 3.06
C THR A 214 -10.23 -7.35 3.56
N LEU A 215 -10.94 -7.37 4.69
CA LEU A 215 -11.37 -6.14 5.34
C LEU A 215 -10.18 -5.33 5.82
N THR A 216 -10.23 -4.02 5.56
CA THR A 216 -9.28 -3.10 6.14
C THR A 216 -9.48 -3.03 7.66
N LEU A 217 -8.42 -2.72 8.40
CA LEU A 217 -8.51 -2.54 9.85
C LEU A 217 -9.52 -1.45 10.24
N PHE A 218 -9.65 -0.41 9.40
CA PHE A 218 -10.62 0.66 9.61
C PHE A 218 -12.07 0.18 9.52
N GLU A 219 -12.40 -0.65 8.53
CA GLU A 219 -13.76 -1.22 8.40
C GLU A 219 -14.12 -2.10 9.60
N ILE A 220 -13.14 -2.84 10.13
CA ILE A 220 -13.30 -3.67 11.33
C ILE A 220 -13.59 -2.80 12.56
N ILE A 221 -12.77 -1.77 12.81
CA ILE A 221 -12.98 -0.87 13.96
C ILE A 221 -14.27 -0.08 13.80
N SER A 222 -14.61 0.36 12.58
CA SER A 222 -15.87 1.04 12.32
C SER A 222 -17.08 0.17 12.60
N ALA A 223 -17.00 -1.14 12.33
CA ALA A 223 -18.06 -2.07 12.67
C ALA A 223 -18.19 -2.26 14.18
N LYS A 224 -17.05 -2.44 14.87
CA LYS A 224 -16.97 -2.59 16.33
C LYS A 224 -17.47 -1.37 17.09
N THR A 225 -17.22 -0.18 16.55
CA THR A 225 -17.51 1.09 17.25
C THR A 225 -18.89 1.64 16.95
N TYR A 226 -19.64 1.06 16.01
CA TYR A 226 -20.98 1.53 15.66
C TYR A 226 -21.90 1.58 16.88
N ASP A 227 -22.61 2.69 17.05
CA ASP A 227 -23.56 2.88 18.13
C ASP A 227 -24.79 3.64 17.67
N GLU A 228 -25.92 2.93 17.56
CA GLU A 228 -27.18 3.50 17.11
C GLU A 228 -27.74 4.53 18.10
N LYS A 229 -27.60 4.30 19.41
CA LYS A 229 -28.14 5.19 20.45
C LYS A 229 -27.38 6.51 20.51
N GLN A 230 -26.07 6.46 20.30
CA GLN A 230 -25.20 7.64 20.26
C GLN A 230 -25.08 8.23 18.84
N HIS A 231 -25.78 7.66 17.85
CA HIS A 231 -25.68 8.03 16.44
C HIS A 231 -24.23 8.10 15.93
N PHE A 232 -23.42 7.12 16.34
CA PHE A 232 -22.00 7.04 15.99
C PHE A 232 -21.75 6.02 14.88
N ASP A 233 -21.38 6.52 13.71
CA ASP A 233 -20.86 5.74 12.58
C ASP A 233 -19.50 6.30 12.17
N MET A 234 -18.43 5.60 12.54
CA MET A 234 -17.04 6.00 12.27
C MET A 234 -16.77 6.13 10.77
N GLN A 235 -17.34 5.26 9.93
CA GLN A 235 -17.13 5.30 8.48
C GLN A 235 -17.86 6.50 7.85
N ALA A 236 -19.09 6.80 8.28
CA ALA A 236 -19.80 7.99 7.83
C ALA A 236 -19.07 9.27 8.26
N LYS A 237 -18.69 9.37 9.55
CA LYS A 237 -17.94 10.52 10.09
C LYS A 237 -16.61 10.72 9.37
N TRP A 238 -15.89 9.65 9.07
CA TRP A 238 -14.64 9.73 8.29
C TRP A 238 -14.89 10.19 6.85
N ALA A 239 -15.94 9.69 6.19
CA ALA A 239 -16.30 10.12 4.84
C ALA A 239 -16.64 11.62 4.77
N ASP A 240 -17.40 12.12 5.74
CA ASP A 240 -17.70 13.55 5.89
C ASP A 240 -16.43 14.36 6.13
N PHE A 241 -15.54 13.88 6.99
CA PHE A 241 -14.25 14.52 7.22
C PHE A 241 -13.37 14.57 5.95
N ILE A 242 -13.29 13.48 5.16
CA ILE A 242 -12.58 13.48 3.88
C ILE A 242 -13.20 14.47 2.89
N LYS A 243 -14.53 14.61 2.89
CA LYS A 243 -15.23 15.61 2.07
C LYS A 243 -14.84 17.04 2.46
N GLU A 244 -14.73 17.33 3.76
CA GLU A 244 -14.19 18.62 4.24
C GLU A 244 -12.74 18.82 3.79
N LEU A 245 -11.89 17.79 3.92
CA LEU A 245 -10.48 17.87 3.53
C LEU A 245 -10.28 18.09 2.03
N LYS A 246 -11.23 17.67 1.19
CA LYS A 246 -11.20 17.91 -0.26
C LYS A 246 -11.22 19.40 -0.61
N GLU A 247 -11.95 20.22 0.14
CA GLU A 247 -12.01 21.67 -0.08
C GLU A 247 -10.65 22.35 0.14
N ILE A 248 -9.79 21.74 0.97
CA ILE A 248 -8.43 22.20 1.25
C ILE A 248 -7.35 21.32 0.60
N LYS A 249 -7.72 20.42 -0.31
CA LYS A 249 -6.82 19.54 -1.09
C LYS A 249 -6.03 18.51 -0.27
N TYR A 250 -6.61 18.02 0.83
CA TYR A 250 -6.02 17.04 1.73
C TYR A 250 -6.76 15.68 1.77
N GLU A 251 -7.63 15.42 0.79
CA GLU A 251 -8.49 14.24 0.72
C GLU A 251 -7.75 12.91 0.53
N SER A 252 -6.44 12.91 0.29
CA SER A 252 -5.66 11.69 0.09
C SER A 252 -5.11 11.08 1.38
N ILE A 253 -5.50 11.58 2.55
CA ILE A 253 -5.06 11.04 3.85
C ILE A 253 -5.69 9.67 4.08
N SER A 254 -4.85 8.68 4.42
CA SER A 254 -5.31 7.32 4.73
C SER A 254 -6.06 7.25 6.06
N SER A 255 -7.06 6.36 6.14
CA SER A 255 -7.76 6.05 7.40
C SER A 255 -6.85 5.39 8.45
N THR A 256 -5.68 4.89 8.05
CA THR A 256 -4.65 4.41 9.00
C THR A 256 -4.11 5.53 9.89
N VAL A 257 -4.14 6.80 9.43
CA VAL A 257 -3.71 7.97 10.23
C VAL A 257 -4.60 8.12 11.46
N VAL A 258 -5.93 8.13 11.30
CA VAL A 258 -6.85 8.30 12.43
C VAL A 258 -6.81 7.10 13.39
N LEU A 259 -6.69 5.88 12.87
CA LEU A 259 -6.52 4.68 13.71
C LEU A 259 -5.23 4.75 14.54
N SER A 260 -4.13 5.21 13.92
CA SER A 260 -2.86 5.33 14.62
C SER A 260 -2.94 6.36 15.74
N ILE A 261 -3.57 7.52 15.48
CA ILE A 261 -3.76 8.55 16.51
C ILE A 261 -4.61 8.02 17.66
N LEU A 262 -5.78 7.42 17.37
CA LEU A 262 -6.65 6.81 18.38
C LEU A 262 -5.89 5.80 19.23
N SER A 263 -5.10 4.93 18.60
CA SER A 263 -4.35 3.90 19.30
C SER A 263 -3.26 4.47 20.18
N LEU A 264 -2.51 5.48 19.73
CA LEU A 264 -1.43 6.12 20.49
C LEU A 264 -1.97 6.96 21.66
N VAL A 265 -3.20 7.50 21.53
CA VAL A 265 -3.88 8.27 22.58
C VAL A 265 -4.53 7.36 23.63
N LEU A 266 -5.22 6.30 23.20
CA LEU A 266 -6.05 5.47 24.09
C LEU A 266 -5.29 4.27 24.67
N SER A 267 -4.32 3.72 23.95
CA SER A 267 -3.59 2.54 24.44
C SER A 267 -2.62 2.89 25.56
N ARG A 268 -2.66 2.10 26.63
CA ARG A 268 -1.66 2.17 27.71
C ARG A 268 -0.23 1.89 27.23
N THR A 269 -0.06 1.07 26.20
CA THR A 269 1.26 0.76 25.65
C THR A 269 1.78 1.83 24.69
N LYS A 270 0.92 2.78 24.29
CA LYS A 270 1.16 3.74 23.21
C LYS A 270 1.76 3.09 21.95
N GLU A 271 1.25 1.92 21.57
CA GLU A 271 1.54 1.26 20.29
C GLU A 271 0.35 1.42 19.33
N CYS A 272 0.59 1.45 18.02
CA CYS A 272 -0.47 1.48 17.00
C CYS A 272 -0.45 0.25 16.08
N LYS A 273 -0.03 -0.91 16.60
CA LYS A 273 -0.09 -2.18 15.87
C LYS A 273 -1.54 -2.65 15.72
N ARG A 274 -1.83 -3.41 14.67
CA ARG A 274 -3.15 -4.03 14.45
C ARG A 274 -3.75 -4.66 15.71
N LYS A 275 -2.97 -5.48 16.44
CA LYS A 275 -3.43 -6.14 17.67
C LYS A 275 -3.90 -5.13 18.73
N THR A 276 -3.16 -4.06 18.92
CA THR A 276 -3.46 -3.01 19.89
C THR A 276 -4.72 -2.24 19.51
N ILE A 277 -4.84 -1.88 18.22
CA ILE A 277 -6.01 -1.19 17.68
C ILE A 277 -7.29 -2.03 17.88
N LEU A 278 -7.23 -3.34 17.63
CA LEU A 278 -8.37 -4.25 17.83
C LEU A 278 -8.82 -4.35 19.30
N THR A 279 -7.90 -4.19 20.24
CA THR A 279 -8.21 -4.26 21.69
C THR A 279 -8.73 -2.97 22.30
N LEU A 280 -8.81 -1.87 21.53
CA LEU A 280 -9.36 -0.62 22.02
C LEU A 280 -10.83 -0.79 22.42
N ASP A 281 -11.21 -0.12 23.52
CA ASP A 281 -12.58 -0.08 24.00
C ASP A 281 -13.47 0.75 23.08
N LYS A 282 -14.70 0.29 22.89
CA LYS A 282 -15.68 0.95 22.01
C LYS A 282 -16.00 2.36 22.50
N GLN A 283 -16.30 2.53 23.78
CA GLN A 283 -16.76 3.81 24.32
C GLN A 283 -15.62 4.82 24.36
N ASP A 284 -14.41 4.39 24.70
CA ASP A 284 -13.22 5.25 24.66
C ASP A 284 -12.97 5.84 23.27
N ILE A 285 -13.20 5.06 22.20
CA ILE A 285 -13.09 5.56 20.81
C ILE A 285 -14.17 6.60 20.52
N ILE A 286 -15.43 6.31 20.87
CA ILE A 286 -16.56 7.22 20.63
C ILE A 286 -16.32 8.58 21.32
N ASP A 287 -15.95 8.55 22.60
CA ASP A 287 -15.76 9.75 23.43
C ASP A 287 -14.56 10.59 22.99
N THR A 288 -13.57 9.96 22.35
CA THR A 288 -12.30 10.59 21.95
C THR A 288 -12.28 11.03 20.48
N TRP A 289 -13.21 10.51 19.66
CA TRP A 289 -13.26 10.71 18.22
C TRP A 289 -13.17 12.19 17.80
N ASP A 290 -14.06 13.04 18.32
CA ASP A 290 -14.14 14.44 17.89
C ASP A 290 -12.88 15.23 18.28
N LYS A 291 -12.25 14.90 19.41
CA LYS A 291 -10.97 15.50 19.83
C LYS A 291 -9.81 15.08 18.92
N VAL A 292 -9.77 13.81 18.51
CA VAL A 292 -8.76 13.31 17.57
C VAL A 292 -8.93 13.93 16.19
N ILE A 293 -10.17 14.05 15.69
CA ILE A 293 -10.44 14.73 14.42
C ILE A 293 -10.05 16.21 14.49
N SER A 294 -10.34 16.90 15.60
CA SER A 294 -9.91 18.29 15.81
C SER A 294 -8.38 18.40 15.78
N ALA A 295 -7.67 17.54 16.51
CA ALA A 295 -6.21 17.56 16.55
C ALA A 295 -5.58 17.21 15.19
N LEU A 296 -6.21 16.34 14.40
CA LEU A 296 -5.80 16.05 13.04
C LEU A 296 -6.02 17.25 12.11
N LYS A 297 -7.12 18.00 12.27
CA LYS A 297 -7.34 19.28 11.56
C LYS A 297 -6.23 20.29 11.90
N ASP A 298 -5.92 20.46 13.18
CA ASP A 298 -4.85 21.37 13.63
C ASP A 298 -3.48 20.95 13.07
N SER A 299 -3.19 19.66 13.03
CA SER A 299 -1.99 19.10 12.39
C SER A 299 -1.94 19.46 10.89
N ILE A 300 -3.02 19.23 10.15
CA ILE A 300 -3.11 19.55 8.72
C ILE A 300 -2.94 21.05 8.49
N ASP A 301 -3.62 21.91 9.26
CA ASP A 301 -3.50 23.35 9.14
C ASP A 301 -2.10 23.84 9.49
N TYR A 302 -1.42 23.22 10.46
CA TYR A 302 -0.03 23.50 10.76
C TYR A 302 0.90 23.17 9.59
N PHE A 303 0.73 22.01 8.93
CA PHE A 303 1.50 21.68 7.72
C PHE A 303 1.23 22.68 6.58
N ARG A 304 -0.04 23.08 6.41
CA ARG A 304 -0.45 24.01 5.35
C ARG A 304 0.08 25.42 5.55
N THR A 305 0.08 25.92 6.79
CA THR A 305 0.42 27.31 7.10
C THR A 305 1.88 27.50 7.49
N THR A 306 2.42 26.62 8.34
CA THR A 306 3.78 26.72 8.85
C THR A 306 4.79 26.13 7.87
N TYR A 307 4.53 24.91 7.38
CA TYR A 307 5.40 24.25 6.41
C TYR A 307 5.05 24.59 4.96
N ARG A 308 3.96 25.34 4.75
CA ARG A 308 3.50 25.80 3.43
C ARG A 308 3.31 24.65 2.45
N ILE A 309 2.81 23.51 2.93
CA ILE A 309 2.49 22.35 2.11
C ILE A 309 1.04 22.49 1.66
N PRO A 310 0.75 22.88 0.41
CA PRO A 310 -0.61 23.26 0.02
C PRO A 310 -1.55 22.08 -0.22
N VAL A 311 -1.01 20.88 -0.44
CA VAL A 311 -1.77 19.70 -0.88
C VAL A 311 -1.19 18.41 -0.30
N SER A 312 -2.03 17.42 -0.03
CA SER A 312 -1.61 16.17 0.62
C SER A 312 -0.65 15.31 -0.20
N HIS A 313 -0.66 15.37 -1.53
CA HIS A 313 0.29 14.59 -2.34
C HIS A 313 1.75 15.04 -2.19
N LEU A 314 2.00 16.24 -1.67
CA LEU A 314 3.35 16.71 -1.35
C LEU A 314 3.85 16.23 0.01
N LEU A 315 2.99 15.72 0.89
CA LEU A 315 3.41 15.17 2.17
C LEU A 315 4.41 14.02 1.93
N PRO A 316 5.63 14.09 2.52
CA PRO A 316 6.59 12.99 2.45
C PRO A 316 5.96 11.67 2.88
N TYR A 317 5.18 11.73 3.96
CA TYR A 317 4.29 10.69 4.44
C TYR A 317 3.03 11.33 5.01
N ASP A 318 1.86 10.76 4.78
CA ASP A 318 0.65 11.13 5.54
C ASP A 318 0.77 10.73 7.02
N SER A 319 1.56 9.69 7.31
CA SER A 319 1.91 9.25 8.67
C SER A 319 2.61 10.33 9.51
N LEU A 320 3.24 11.34 8.90
CA LEU A 320 3.79 12.49 9.64
C LEU A 320 2.73 13.35 10.32
N LEU A 321 1.46 13.25 9.88
CA LEU A 321 0.35 13.92 10.54
C LEU A 321 0.06 13.28 11.91
N VAL A 322 0.41 12.00 12.13
CA VAL A 322 0.10 11.26 13.37
C VAL A 322 0.84 11.85 14.58
N PRO A 323 2.18 11.99 14.59
CA PRO A 323 2.88 12.58 15.74
C PRO A 323 2.49 14.04 15.99
N LEU A 324 2.21 14.82 14.95
CA LEU A 324 1.78 16.21 15.13
C LEU A 324 0.33 16.32 15.60
N ALA A 325 -0.58 15.46 15.14
CA ALA A 325 -1.93 15.38 15.69
C ALA A 325 -1.89 14.91 17.15
N TYR A 326 -0.99 13.99 17.50
CA TYR A 326 -0.74 13.62 18.90
C TYR A 326 -0.25 14.82 19.73
N PHE A 327 0.67 15.64 19.21
CA PHE A 327 1.08 16.89 19.84
C PHE A 327 -0.12 17.82 20.09
N PHE A 328 -0.94 18.10 19.06
CA PHE A 328 -2.07 19.01 19.19
C PHE A 328 -3.17 18.48 20.11
N TYR A 329 -3.38 17.16 20.14
CA TYR A 329 -4.33 16.51 21.05
C TYR A 329 -3.98 16.79 22.53
N HIS A 330 -2.68 16.73 22.86
CA HIS A 330 -2.19 16.96 24.23
C HIS A 330 -1.95 18.43 24.56
N LYS A 331 -1.46 19.24 23.61
CA LYS A 331 -1.17 20.67 23.83
C LYS A 331 -2.46 21.51 23.92
N GLN A 332 -3.45 21.22 23.07
CA GLN A 332 -4.71 21.98 22.92
C GLN A 332 -4.52 23.49 22.73
N ASP A 333 -3.36 23.90 22.22
CA ASP A 333 -2.98 25.28 21.92
C ASP A 333 -1.88 25.30 20.85
N ARG A 334 -1.51 26.48 20.38
CA ARG A 334 -0.41 26.69 19.45
C ARG A 334 0.93 26.30 20.07
N PRO A 335 1.88 25.75 19.28
CA PRO A 335 3.21 25.46 19.80
C PRO A 335 3.94 26.76 20.15
N GLU A 336 4.67 26.73 21.26
CA GLU A 336 5.59 27.79 21.69
C GLU A 336 6.80 27.89 20.75
N ALA A 337 7.60 28.96 20.87
CA ALA A 337 8.71 29.23 19.94
C ALA A 337 9.70 28.06 19.82
N GLU A 338 10.18 27.51 20.95
CA GLU A 338 11.08 26.36 20.94
C GLU A 338 10.39 25.09 20.42
N GLN A 339 9.13 24.87 20.79
CA GLN A 339 8.35 23.72 20.29
C GLN A 339 8.20 23.77 18.77
N ARG A 340 7.99 24.95 18.17
CA ARG A 340 7.95 25.12 16.70
C ARG A 340 9.27 24.72 16.06
N LYS A 341 10.39 25.15 16.64
CA LYS A 341 11.74 24.79 16.16
C LYS A 341 11.96 23.28 16.20
N TYR A 342 11.59 22.63 17.30
CA TYR A 342 11.76 21.17 17.43
C TYR A 342 10.79 20.38 16.56
N LEU A 343 9.55 20.85 16.36
CA LEU A 343 8.61 20.25 15.42
C LEU A 343 9.11 20.38 13.97
N GLU A 344 9.71 21.51 13.60
CA GLU A 344 10.32 21.70 12.28
C GLU A 344 11.51 20.75 12.09
N GLU A 345 12.42 20.69 13.06
CA GLU A 345 13.54 19.75 13.02
C GLU A 345 13.06 18.29 12.92
N PHE A 346 12.04 17.91 13.71
CA PHE A 346 11.41 16.59 13.64
C PHE A 346 10.88 16.30 12.23
N PHE A 347 10.11 17.23 11.63
CA PHE A 347 9.54 17.06 10.29
C PHE A 347 10.62 16.79 9.25
N TRP A 348 11.69 17.60 9.23
CA TRP A 348 12.75 17.44 8.24
C TRP A 348 13.54 16.16 8.42
N ARG A 349 13.88 15.80 9.67
CA ARG A 349 14.60 14.55 9.97
C ARG A 349 13.82 13.33 9.49
N MET A 350 12.53 13.22 9.83
CA MET A 350 11.72 12.06 9.43
C MET A 350 11.53 11.99 7.91
N SER A 351 11.42 13.16 7.25
CA SER A 351 11.21 13.25 5.80
C SER A 351 12.46 12.87 5.00
N LEU A 352 13.65 13.17 5.53
CA LEU A 352 14.94 12.92 4.88
C LEU A 352 15.63 11.63 5.33
N SER A 353 15.04 10.85 6.24
CA SER A 353 15.61 9.60 6.76
C SER A 353 14.88 8.33 6.29
N PHE A 354 13.95 8.46 5.35
CA PHE A 354 13.01 7.40 4.97
C PHE A 354 12.24 6.80 6.17
N ARG A 355 12.02 7.55 7.26
CA ARG A 355 11.59 7.01 8.57
C ARG A 355 10.39 6.07 8.51
N TYR A 356 9.38 6.43 7.71
CA TYR A 356 8.10 5.71 7.62
C TYR A 356 7.96 4.91 6.31
N SER A 357 9.05 4.68 5.57
CA SER A 357 9.02 3.81 4.37
C SER A 357 8.75 2.35 4.71
N SER A 358 9.14 1.92 5.92
CA SER A 358 8.94 0.57 6.44
C SER A 358 8.58 0.62 7.93
N SER A 359 7.87 -0.40 8.40
CA SER A 359 7.52 -0.57 9.82
C SER A 359 6.91 0.68 10.48
N ALA A 360 6.10 1.44 9.74
CA ALA A 360 5.60 2.75 10.16
C ALA A 360 4.95 2.73 11.55
N GLU A 361 4.16 1.70 11.87
CA GLU A 361 3.50 1.56 13.18
C GLU A 361 4.50 1.55 14.35
N SER A 362 5.58 0.78 14.24
CA SER A 362 6.63 0.71 15.27
C SER A 362 7.41 2.02 15.37
N ARG A 363 7.66 2.69 14.24
CA ARG A 363 8.36 3.98 14.22
C ARG A 363 7.52 5.11 14.81
N LEU A 364 6.22 5.14 14.52
CA LEU A 364 5.27 6.09 15.13
C LEU A 364 5.25 5.96 16.65
N ALA A 365 5.20 4.73 17.19
CA ALA A 365 5.26 4.47 18.63
C ALA A 365 6.58 4.94 19.28
N GLN A 366 7.70 4.90 18.55
CA GLN A 366 8.96 5.49 19.01
C GLN A 366 8.90 7.02 18.96
N ASP A 367 8.35 7.57 17.89
CA ASP A 367 8.43 8.99 17.59
C ASP A 367 7.46 9.83 18.44
N ILE A 368 6.34 9.28 18.91
CA ILE A 368 5.52 9.96 19.94
C ILE A 368 6.28 10.22 21.25
N LYS A 369 7.29 9.41 21.59
CA LYS A 369 8.15 9.69 22.75
C LYS A 369 8.99 10.94 22.53
N ARG A 370 9.39 11.20 21.28
CA ARG A 370 10.03 12.48 20.90
C ARG A 370 9.03 13.63 20.98
N ILE A 371 7.78 13.39 20.57
CA ILE A 371 6.72 14.40 20.73
C ILE A 371 6.45 14.71 22.20
N ASP A 372 6.45 13.72 23.10
CA ASP A 372 6.33 13.94 24.55
C ASP A 372 7.45 14.87 25.07
N ILE A 373 8.69 14.71 24.59
CA ILE A 373 9.82 15.60 24.92
C ILE A 373 9.59 17.03 24.37
N ILE A 374 9.12 17.14 23.12
CA ILE A 374 8.78 18.44 22.52
C ILE A 374 7.63 19.13 23.28
N LEU A 375 6.63 18.37 23.73
CA LEU A 375 5.53 18.87 24.56
C LEU A 375 6.05 19.47 25.88
N ALA A 376 7.11 18.91 26.45
CA ALA A 376 7.80 19.43 27.62
C ALA A 376 8.68 20.67 27.33
N GLY A 377 8.81 21.09 26.07
CA GLY A 377 9.65 22.23 25.67
C GLY A 377 11.13 21.88 25.53
N GLU A 378 11.45 20.59 25.47
CA GLU A 378 12.82 20.08 25.35
C GLU A 378 13.11 19.57 23.93
N ARG A 379 14.40 19.57 23.56
CA ARG A 379 14.85 19.05 22.27
C ARG A 379 15.04 17.53 22.33
N PRO A 380 14.39 16.73 21.46
CA PRO A 380 14.64 15.29 21.41
C PRO A 380 16.04 14.93 20.89
N GLU A 381 16.52 13.75 21.29
CA GLU A 381 17.69 13.14 20.65
C GLU A 381 17.30 12.40 19.37
N TYR A 382 18.22 12.45 18.39
CA TYR A 382 18.08 11.86 17.06
C TYR A 382 19.30 11.04 16.66
N SER A 383 20.06 10.55 17.64
CA SER A 383 21.27 9.77 17.43
C SER A 383 21.01 8.47 16.67
N ASP A 384 19.80 7.93 16.75
CA ASP A 384 19.28 6.73 16.08
C ASP A 384 18.64 6.98 14.70
N ILE A 385 18.70 8.22 14.18
CA ILE A 385 18.08 8.58 12.90
C ILE A 385 19.14 9.11 11.94
N LYS A 386 19.48 8.28 10.96
CA LYS A 386 20.32 8.66 9.83
C LYS A 386 19.53 9.54 8.85
N VAL A 387 19.97 10.79 8.71
CA VAL A 387 19.42 11.73 7.72
C VAL A 387 20.31 11.67 6.49
N TYR A 388 19.75 11.37 5.32
CA TYR A 388 20.52 11.23 4.07
C TYR A 388 20.84 12.61 3.47
N LEU A 389 21.59 13.45 4.20
CA LEU A 389 21.97 14.81 3.80
C LEU A 389 23.47 15.03 4.02
N ASP A 390 24.28 14.12 3.48
CA ASP A 390 25.73 14.10 3.71
C ASP A 390 26.50 15.09 2.83
N SER A 391 26.01 15.32 1.60
CA SER A 391 26.63 16.25 0.64
C SER A 391 25.61 16.82 -0.36
N SER A 392 25.97 17.92 -1.02
CA SER A 392 25.22 18.42 -2.18
C SER A 392 25.23 17.42 -3.34
N GLN A 393 26.29 16.61 -3.49
CA GLN A 393 26.37 15.59 -4.54
C GLN A 393 25.29 14.51 -4.37
N ALA A 394 24.97 14.10 -3.14
CA ALA A 394 23.89 13.13 -2.87
C ALA A 394 22.52 13.60 -3.40
N LEU A 395 22.27 14.91 -3.42
CA LEU A 395 21.05 15.49 -4.01
C LEU A 395 21.04 15.36 -5.54
N ILE A 396 22.20 15.46 -6.19
CA ILE A 396 22.36 15.34 -7.64
C ILE A 396 22.13 13.89 -8.07
N ASP A 397 22.72 12.94 -7.33
CA ASP A 397 22.66 11.50 -7.61
C ASP A 397 21.26 10.92 -7.33
N THR A 398 20.41 11.65 -6.61
CA THR A 398 19.03 11.24 -6.34
C THR A 398 18.13 11.47 -7.56
N ASN A 399 17.57 10.38 -8.07
CA ASN A 399 16.58 10.44 -9.13
C ASN A 399 15.19 10.87 -8.66
N PHE A 400 14.55 11.72 -9.46
CA PHE A 400 13.21 12.20 -9.14
C PHE A 400 12.17 11.10 -9.24
N SER A 401 11.44 10.91 -8.13
CA SER A 401 10.24 10.09 -8.05
C SER A 401 9.17 10.79 -7.20
N ALA A 402 7.97 10.95 -7.76
CA ALA A 402 6.85 11.62 -7.08
C ALA A 402 6.35 10.88 -5.82
N GLY A 403 6.63 9.58 -5.71
CA GLY A 403 6.23 8.76 -4.55
C GLY A 403 7.29 8.68 -3.44
N ASN A 404 8.52 9.08 -3.73
CA ASN A 404 9.64 8.96 -2.80
C ASN A 404 9.60 10.09 -1.76
N SER A 405 9.67 9.75 -0.47
CA SER A 405 9.58 10.71 0.65
C SER A 405 10.72 11.73 0.66
N TYR A 406 11.93 11.31 0.34
CA TYR A 406 13.09 12.19 0.21
C TYR A 406 12.88 13.22 -0.90
N CYS A 407 12.44 12.77 -2.08
CA CYS A 407 12.06 13.68 -3.17
C CYS A 407 10.98 14.67 -2.72
N LYS A 408 9.94 14.19 -2.03
CA LYS A 408 8.87 15.03 -1.49
C LYS A 408 9.34 16.02 -0.43
N ALA A 409 10.35 15.68 0.38
CA ALA A 409 10.96 16.63 1.32
C ALA A 409 11.56 17.83 0.56
N ILE A 410 12.30 17.57 -0.52
CA ILE A 410 12.84 18.62 -1.38
C ILE A 410 11.72 19.41 -2.07
N LEU A 411 10.67 18.75 -2.55
CA LEU A 411 9.50 19.43 -3.11
C LEU A 411 8.77 20.30 -2.07
N CYS A 412 8.71 19.89 -0.80
CA CYS A 412 8.18 20.72 0.29
C CYS A 412 9.03 21.98 0.47
N LEU A 413 10.36 21.86 0.39
CA LEU A 413 11.24 23.03 0.45
C LEU A 413 10.98 23.98 -0.73
N LEU A 414 10.79 23.45 -1.95
CA LEU A 414 10.44 24.26 -3.12
C LEU A 414 9.08 24.94 -2.92
N ALA A 415 8.06 24.20 -2.48
CA ALA A 415 6.74 24.76 -2.19
C ALA A 415 6.79 25.85 -1.11
N TYR A 416 7.66 25.70 -0.11
CA TYR A 416 7.88 26.69 0.94
C TYR A 416 8.38 28.04 0.40
N GLN A 417 9.19 28.02 -0.66
CA GLN A 417 9.64 29.24 -1.37
C GLN A 417 8.54 29.92 -2.19
N GLU A 418 7.34 29.33 -2.26
CA GLU A 418 6.21 29.82 -3.04
C GLU A 418 6.58 30.04 -4.53
N PRO A 419 6.78 28.94 -5.28
CA PRO A 419 7.34 28.99 -6.63
C PRO A 419 6.49 29.89 -7.53
N LYS A 420 7.17 30.68 -8.35
CA LYS A 420 6.55 31.62 -9.28
C LYS A 420 6.75 31.21 -10.73
N ASP A 421 5.76 31.52 -11.55
CA ASP A 421 5.75 31.21 -12.97
C ASP A 421 6.79 32.06 -13.72
N PHE A 422 7.58 31.43 -14.58
CA PHE A 422 8.65 32.11 -15.32
C PHE A 422 8.12 33.21 -16.26
N ARG A 423 6.87 33.11 -16.72
CA ARG A 423 6.30 34.05 -17.68
C ARG A 423 5.92 35.40 -17.07
N ASP A 424 5.40 35.41 -15.85
CA ASP A 424 4.76 36.60 -15.28
C ASP A 424 4.93 36.76 -13.76
N ASN A 425 5.75 35.91 -13.13
CA ASN A 425 5.91 35.84 -11.67
C ASN A 425 4.62 35.51 -10.90
N GLY A 426 3.58 35.02 -11.58
CA GLY A 426 2.34 34.54 -10.97
C GLY A 426 2.58 33.34 -10.04
N LYS A 427 1.78 33.21 -8.99
CA LYS A 427 1.90 32.10 -8.04
C LYS A 427 1.57 30.78 -8.74
N VAL A 428 2.46 29.79 -8.64
CA VAL A 428 2.21 28.45 -9.18
C VAL A 428 1.18 27.74 -8.31
N ILE A 429 0.06 27.36 -8.91
CA ILE A 429 -1.01 26.63 -8.21
C ILE A 429 -0.68 25.15 -8.19
N LEU A 430 -0.50 24.62 -6.98
CA LEU A 430 -0.27 23.20 -6.73
C LEU A 430 -1.60 22.50 -6.46
N ASP A 431 -1.78 21.34 -7.07
CA ASP A 431 -3.01 20.55 -7.00
C ASP A 431 -2.72 19.05 -6.99
N ASN A 432 -3.48 18.29 -6.21
CA ASN A 432 -3.35 16.84 -6.13
C ASN A 432 -3.48 16.18 -7.52
N SER A 433 -4.40 16.65 -8.36
CA SER A 433 -4.60 16.12 -9.72
C SER A 433 -3.41 16.35 -10.64
N TRP A 434 -2.52 17.29 -10.30
CA TRP A 434 -1.33 17.66 -11.08
C TRP A 434 -0.03 17.20 -10.44
N LEU A 435 -0.06 16.36 -9.40
CA LEU A 435 1.15 15.86 -8.71
C LEU A 435 1.20 14.33 -8.55
N LYS A 436 0.24 13.57 -9.12
CA LYS A 436 0.12 12.11 -8.93
C LYS A 436 1.26 11.27 -9.52
N VAL A 437 1.90 11.72 -10.60
CA VAL A 437 2.90 10.94 -11.36
C VAL A 437 4.10 11.84 -11.69
N ALA A 438 5.29 11.26 -11.83
CA ALA A 438 6.51 12.03 -12.15
C ALA A 438 6.41 12.85 -13.45
N ASN A 439 5.58 12.44 -14.41
CA ASN A 439 5.30 13.16 -15.67
C ASN A 439 4.11 14.14 -15.56
N SER A 440 3.71 14.48 -14.34
CA SER A 440 2.55 15.32 -14.11
C SER A 440 2.82 16.80 -14.42
N LYS A 441 1.75 17.55 -14.65
CA LYS A 441 1.75 18.90 -15.22
C LYS A 441 2.56 19.93 -14.45
N ASN A 442 2.73 19.75 -13.13
CA ASN A 442 3.46 20.69 -12.29
C ASN A 442 4.95 20.36 -12.12
N TYR A 443 5.40 19.15 -12.47
CA TYR A 443 6.82 18.78 -12.42
C TYR A 443 7.45 19.01 -13.78
N HIS A 444 8.53 19.78 -13.83
CA HIS A 444 9.24 20.06 -15.07
C HIS A 444 10.76 20.02 -14.89
N HIS A 445 11.43 19.31 -15.78
CA HIS A 445 12.89 19.28 -15.89
C HIS A 445 13.38 20.62 -16.47
N PHE A 446 14.08 21.42 -15.67
CA PHE A 446 14.58 22.74 -16.07
C PHE A 446 15.45 22.64 -17.32
N PHE A 447 16.39 21.69 -17.35
CA PHE A 447 16.98 21.21 -18.60
C PHE A 447 16.07 20.10 -19.16
N PRO A 448 15.34 20.33 -20.27
CA PRO A 448 14.39 19.35 -20.76
C PRO A 448 15.08 18.03 -21.12
N LYS A 449 14.49 16.89 -20.75
CA LYS A 449 15.04 15.55 -21.10
C LYS A 449 15.32 15.40 -22.59
N ALA A 450 14.43 15.94 -23.43
CA ALA A 450 14.60 15.93 -24.88
C ALA A 450 15.81 16.74 -25.36
N TYR A 451 16.17 17.83 -24.65
CA TYR A 451 17.36 18.62 -24.95
C TYR A 451 18.64 17.88 -24.56
N LEU A 452 18.64 17.18 -23.41
CA LEU A 452 19.80 16.46 -22.86
C LEU A 452 20.13 15.15 -23.59
N LYS A 453 19.17 14.59 -24.34
CA LYS A 453 19.32 13.31 -25.04
C LYS A 453 20.55 13.33 -25.97
N GLY A 454 21.55 12.52 -25.65
CA GLY A 454 22.79 12.39 -26.43
C GLY A 454 23.81 13.51 -26.25
N LYS A 455 23.60 14.45 -25.29
CA LYS A 455 24.51 15.58 -25.03
C LYS A 455 25.28 15.48 -23.71
N THR A 456 24.84 14.62 -22.81
CA THR A 456 25.46 14.42 -21.50
C THR A 456 25.38 12.96 -21.09
N VAL A 457 26.32 12.54 -20.24
CA VAL A 457 26.32 11.22 -19.57
C VAL A 457 25.63 11.26 -18.21
N LEU A 458 25.28 12.46 -17.71
CA LEU A 458 24.61 12.65 -16.43
C LEU A 458 23.11 12.35 -16.53
N ASP A 459 22.51 11.93 -15.42
CA ASP A 459 21.10 11.59 -15.40
C ASP A 459 20.21 12.84 -15.62
N SER A 460 19.42 12.80 -16.69
CA SER A 460 18.44 13.84 -17.02
C SER A 460 17.29 13.93 -16.00
N ASN A 461 17.06 12.88 -15.20
CA ASN A 461 16.01 12.77 -14.20
C ASN A 461 16.46 13.11 -12.77
N SER A 462 17.63 13.72 -12.60
CA SER A 462 18.09 14.22 -11.31
C SER A 462 17.02 15.09 -10.62
N LEU A 463 16.85 14.91 -9.31
CA LEU A 463 15.94 15.71 -8.48
C LEU A 463 16.28 17.20 -8.55
N MET A 464 17.57 17.53 -8.67
CA MET A 464 18.05 18.91 -8.80
C MET A 464 17.68 19.54 -10.15
N ASN A 465 17.20 18.75 -11.13
CA ASN A 465 16.66 19.25 -12.38
C ASN A 465 15.17 19.59 -12.29
N ILE A 466 14.47 19.32 -11.19
CA ILE A 466 13.02 19.51 -11.09
C ILE A 466 12.65 20.94 -10.66
N THR A 467 11.66 21.51 -11.32
CA THR A 467 11.01 22.80 -10.99
C THR A 467 9.50 22.63 -10.90
N LEU A 468 8.84 23.56 -10.20
CA LEU A 468 7.39 23.57 -10.02
C LEU A 468 6.79 24.67 -10.90
N VAL A 469 6.20 24.29 -12.04
CA VAL A 469 5.67 25.24 -13.03
C VAL A 469 4.18 25.05 -13.23
N SER A 470 3.51 26.04 -13.83
CA SER A 470 2.10 25.90 -14.21
C SER A 470 1.91 24.96 -15.41
N ASP A 471 0.75 24.30 -15.50
CA ASP A 471 0.38 23.39 -16.61
C ASP A 471 0.53 24.05 -18.00
N HIS A 472 0.23 25.35 -18.09
CA HIS A 472 0.33 26.12 -19.32
C HIS A 472 1.77 26.25 -19.84
N LEU A 473 2.75 26.28 -18.93
CA LEU A 473 4.16 26.49 -19.26
C LEU A 473 4.86 25.20 -19.72
N ASN A 474 4.47 24.07 -19.12
CA ASN A 474 5.05 22.74 -19.32
C ASN A 474 4.95 22.25 -20.79
N LYS A 475 3.80 22.41 -21.46
CA LYS A 475 3.56 21.74 -22.76
C LYS A 475 3.73 22.57 -24.03
N ARG A 476 3.84 23.91 -23.97
CA ARG A 476 3.75 24.75 -25.18
C ARG A 476 4.92 25.71 -25.44
N LYS A 477 5.67 26.12 -24.40
CA LYS A 477 6.72 27.15 -24.56
C LYS A 477 8.15 26.64 -24.39
N ILE A 478 8.41 25.73 -23.44
CA ILE A 478 9.76 25.20 -23.21
C ILE A 478 10.13 24.14 -24.26
N GLY A 479 9.34 23.07 -24.37
CA GLY A 479 9.59 22.01 -25.36
C GLY A 479 10.97 21.35 -25.20
N ALA A 480 11.69 21.18 -26.32
CA ALA A 480 13.06 20.64 -26.34
C ALA A 480 14.14 21.74 -26.43
N LYS A 481 13.80 23.00 -26.13
CA LYS A 481 14.73 24.13 -26.20
C LYS A 481 15.77 24.07 -25.07
N ALA A 482 16.93 24.67 -25.32
CA ALA A 482 17.94 24.89 -24.30
C ALA A 482 17.47 25.92 -23.26
N PRO A 483 17.87 25.82 -21.97
CA PRO A 483 17.61 26.83 -20.96
C PRO A 483 17.98 28.25 -21.36
N SER A 484 19.16 28.46 -21.96
CA SER A 484 19.59 29.78 -22.45
C SER A 484 18.56 30.43 -23.39
N VAL A 485 17.92 29.63 -24.25
CA VAL A 485 16.95 30.08 -25.24
C VAL A 485 15.59 30.39 -24.59
N TYR A 486 14.98 29.41 -23.92
CA TYR A 486 13.62 29.61 -23.42
C TYR A 486 13.58 30.56 -22.22
N ILE A 487 14.64 30.63 -21.41
CA ILE A 487 14.74 31.65 -20.35
C ILE A 487 14.94 33.03 -20.96
N GLY A 488 15.70 33.16 -22.05
CA GLY A 488 15.75 34.40 -22.84
C GLY A 488 14.35 34.84 -23.32
N ASP A 489 13.60 33.92 -23.94
CA ASP A 489 12.22 34.16 -24.39
C ASP A 489 11.28 34.62 -23.25
N PHE A 490 11.52 34.16 -22.02
CA PHE A 490 10.77 34.59 -20.84
C PHE A 490 11.28 35.90 -20.26
N ALA A 491 12.60 36.16 -20.27
CA ALA A 491 13.20 37.41 -19.83
C ALA A 491 12.69 38.60 -20.66
N ASP A 492 12.47 38.40 -21.97
CA ASP A 492 11.87 39.40 -22.86
C ASP A 492 10.42 39.75 -22.48
N GLN A 493 9.69 38.81 -21.84
CA GLN A 493 8.30 38.99 -21.43
C GLN A 493 8.15 39.36 -19.94
N ASN A 494 9.16 39.04 -19.12
CA ASN A 494 9.20 39.18 -17.68
C ASN A 494 10.50 39.89 -17.28
N SER A 495 10.43 41.21 -17.13
CA SER A 495 11.59 42.01 -16.70
C SER A 495 12.14 41.60 -15.33
N GLU A 496 11.33 40.93 -14.51
CA GLU A 496 11.65 40.45 -13.17
C GLU A 496 11.84 38.93 -13.12
N ILE A 497 12.29 38.30 -14.23
CA ILE A 497 12.48 36.84 -14.34
C ILE A 497 13.33 36.24 -13.22
N ASN A 498 14.32 36.98 -12.71
CA ASN A 498 15.15 36.56 -11.58
C ASN A 498 14.32 36.28 -10.33
N THR A 499 13.20 36.97 -10.13
CA THR A 499 12.28 36.71 -9.03
C THR A 499 11.66 35.31 -9.13
N ALA A 500 11.29 34.86 -10.35
CA ALA A 500 10.78 33.51 -10.55
C ALA A 500 11.87 32.43 -10.46
N LEU A 501 13.07 32.69 -11.01
CA LEU A 501 14.19 31.75 -10.92
C LEU A 501 14.65 31.56 -9.46
N ASN A 502 14.77 32.65 -8.70
CA ASN A 502 15.17 32.60 -7.29
C ASN A 502 14.17 31.80 -6.44
N SER A 503 12.87 31.87 -6.74
CA SER A 503 11.84 31.03 -6.07
C SER A 503 12.02 29.52 -6.28
N HIS A 504 12.91 29.13 -7.20
CA HIS A 504 13.29 27.75 -7.50
C HIS A 504 14.74 27.40 -7.09
N PHE A 505 15.42 28.29 -6.36
CA PHE A 505 16.85 28.22 -6.05
C PHE A 505 17.76 28.27 -7.30
N ILE A 506 17.36 29.02 -8.32
CA ILE A 506 18.10 29.15 -9.57
C ILE A 506 18.54 30.61 -9.73
N ASP A 507 19.83 30.84 -9.94
CA ASP A 507 20.34 32.16 -10.32
C ASP A 507 20.73 32.14 -11.80
N ILE A 508 20.37 33.19 -12.53
CA ILE A 508 20.71 33.26 -13.96
C ILE A 508 22.23 33.30 -14.19
N LYS A 509 22.96 33.98 -13.30
CA LYS A 509 24.42 34.09 -13.33
C LYS A 509 25.04 33.02 -12.45
N GLY A 510 26.04 32.31 -12.98
CA GLY A 510 26.85 31.35 -12.21
C GLY A 510 26.27 29.94 -12.10
N HIS A 511 25.01 29.70 -12.46
CA HIS A 511 24.41 28.35 -12.50
C HIS A 511 24.45 27.70 -13.90
N GLY A 512 25.31 28.17 -14.82
CA GLY A 512 25.46 27.55 -16.13
C GLY A 512 24.26 27.70 -17.09
N ILE A 513 23.31 28.61 -16.83
CA ILE A 513 22.13 28.79 -17.69
C ILE A 513 22.52 29.45 -19.02
N GLU A 514 23.36 30.48 -18.97
CA GLU A 514 23.80 31.23 -20.17
C GLU A 514 24.64 30.37 -21.13
N SER A 515 25.36 29.39 -20.59
CA SER A 515 26.21 28.45 -21.34
C SER A 515 25.56 27.08 -21.59
N ASP A 516 24.32 26.87 -21.13
CA ASP A 516 23.65 25.57 -21.09
C ASP A 516 24.50 24.44 -20.45
N ASP A 517 25.30 24.78 -19.44
CA ASP A 517 26.12 23.83 -18.68
C ASP A 517 25.28 23.11 -17.62
N TYR A 518 24.85 21.90 -17.97
CA TYR A 518 24.00 21.07 -17.10
C TYR A 518 24.69 20.67 -15.79
N GLN A 519 26.00 20.39 -15.81
CA GLN A 519 26.72 19.96 -14.61
C GLN A 519 26.88 21.13 -13.64
N GLN A 520 27.24 22.31 -14.15
CA GLN A 520 27.32 23.53 -13.35
C GLN A 520 25.95 23.89 -12.76
N PHE A 521 24.87 23.73 -13.53
CA PHE A 521 23.51 23.94 -13.06
C PHE A 521 23.15 23.03 -11.87
N LEU A 522 23.37 21.72 -12.02
CA LEU A 522 23.09 20.75 -10.96
C LEU A 522 23.90 21.05 -9.69
N THR A 523 25.20 21.30 -9.84
CA THR A 523 26.11 21.56 -8.71
C THR A 523 25.70 22.82 -7.94
N SER A 524 25.56 23.95 -8.64
CA SER A 524 25.26 25.25 -8.01
C SER A 524 23.89 25.24 -7.32
N ARG A 525 22.90 24.60 -7.95
CA ARG A 525 21.56 24.47 -7.38
C ARG A 525 21.53 23.53 -6.18
N ALA A 526 22.25 22.41 -6.26
CA ALA A 526 22.36 21.46 -5.16
C ALA A 526 23.00 22.09 -3.91
N GLU A 527 24.05 22.89 -4.08
CA GLU A 527 24.70 23.61 -2.97
C GLU A 527 23.76 24.57 -2.25
N LYS A 528 22.93 25.33 -3.00
CA LYS A 528 21.92 26.21 -2.41
C LYS A 528 20.87 25.42 -1.63
N ILE A 529 20.29 24.40 -2.25
CA ILE A 529 19.26 23.56 -1.61
C ILE A 529 19.83 22.87 -0.36
N PHE A 530 21.03 22.30 -0.47
CA PHE A 530 21.73 21.65 0.64
C PHE A 530 21.94 22.61 1.82
N THR A 531 22.39 23.83 1.56
CA THR A 531 22.59 24.86 2.59
C THR A 531 21.28 25.21 3.29
N HIS A 532 20.20 25.37 2.52
CA HIS A 532 18.88 25.64 3.09
C HIS A 532 18.36 24.48 3.95
N LEU A 533 18.52 23.23 3.53
CA LEU A 533 18.12 22.06 4.33
C LEU A 533 18.95 21.95 5.61
N LYS A 534 20.28 22.12 5.49
CA LYS A 534 21.20 22.08 6.63
C LYS A 534 20.90 23.16 7.66
N SER A 535 20.38 24.32 7.24
CA SER A 535 19.97 25.38 8.19
C SER A 535 18.72 25.03 9.02
N ARG A 536 17.93 24.03 8.58
CA ARG A 536 16.69 23.60 9.24
C ARG A 536 16.88 22.40 10.18
N ILE A 537 18.07 21.79 10.18
CA ILE A 537 18.40 20.60 10.99
C ILE A 537 19.77 20.78 11.62
N GLU A 538 19.90 20.56 12.92
CA GLU A 538 21.20 20.54 13.57
C GLU A 538 21.90 19.18 13.34
N LEU A 539 22.76 19.10 12.32
CA LEU A 539 23.46 17.87 11.92
C LEU A 539 24.64 17.47 12.83
N THR A 540 24.69 17.87 14.10
CA THR A 540 25.72 17.42 15.04
C THR A 540 25.55 15.94 15.38
N ARG A 541 25.95 15.08 14.45
CA ARG A 541 26.08 13.64 14.60
C ARG A 541 27.55 13.29 14.42
N THR A 542 28.16 12.74 15.45
CA THR A 542 29.36 11.91 15.29
C THR A 542 28.87 10.50 14.99
N GLU A 543 28.94 10.09 13.73
CA GLU A 543 28.55 8.74 13.33
C GLU A 543 29.56 7.71 13.88
N PRO A 544 29.11 6.66 14.57
CA PRO A 544 29.93 5.47 14.74
C PRO A 544 30.04 4.74 13.40
N ALA A 545 31.24 4.31 13.03
CA ALA A 545 31.58 3.77 11.70
C ALA A 545 30.81 2.50 11.25
N ASN A 546 29.91 1.93 12.06
CA ASN A 546 29.27 0.62 11.84
C ASN A 546 27.76 0.67 11.52
N GLU A 547 27.11 1.84 11.46
CA GLU A 547 25.64 1.91 11.38
C GLU A 547 25.06 1.55 10.00
N GLU A 548 25.75 1.87 8.90
CA GLU A 548 25.35 1.42 7.54
C GLU A 548 25.30 -0.11 7.45
N ILE A 549 26.17 -0.79 8.20
CA ILE A 549 26.26 -2.24 8.24
C ILE A 549 25.06 -2.82 8.99
N GLU A 550 24.73 -2.25 10.14
CA GLU A 550 23.55 -2.64 10.92
C GLU A 550 22.25 -2.46 10.13
N GLU A 551 22.09 -1.34 9.41
CA GLU A 551 20.91 -1.09 8.58
C GLU A 551 20.76 -2.11 7.44
N LEU A 552 21.85 -2.43 6.74
CA LEU A 552 21.83 -3.42 5.65
C LEU A 552 21.50 -4.82 6.16
N ILE A 553 21.98 -5.18 7.36
CA ILE A 553 21.73 -6.49 7.96
C ILE A 553 20.29 -6.59 8.46
N LEU A 554 19.79 -5.57 9.17
CA LEU A 554 18.42 -5.52 9.70
C LEU A 554 17.36 -5.41 8.59
N GLY A 555 17.74 -4.88 7.42
CA GLY A 555 16.88 -4.82 6.23
C GLY A 555 16.56 -6.19 5.62
N GLY A 556 17.30 -7.24 5.99
CA GLY A 556 17.11 -8.60 5.48
C GLY A 556 17.70 -8.83 4.08
N GLU A 557 17.64 -10.09 3.62
CA GLU A 557 18.04 -10.43 2.26
C GLU A 557 17.14 -9.75 1.23
N SER A 558 17.75 -9.31 0.13
CA SER A 558 17.08 -8.60 -0.96
C SER A 558 17.80 -8.82 -2.29
N GLU A 559 17.36 -8.13 -3.34
CA GLU A 559 18.07 -8.11 -4.63
C GLU A 559 19.49 -7.56 -4.52
N LEU A 560 19.78 -6.74 -3.50
CA LEU A 560 21.06 -6.06 -3.28
C LEU A 560 21.80 -6.53 -2.02
N VAL A 561 21.23 -7.43 -1.21
CA VAL A 561 21.82 -7.93 0.04
C VAL A 561 21.65 -9.45 0.13
N GLU A 562 22.73 -10.16 0.42
CA GLU A 562 22.71 -11.61 0.66
C GLU A 562 23.50 -11.94 1.93
N PHE A 563 23.03 -12.91 2.72
CA PHE A 563 23.72 -13.41 3.90
C PHE A 563 24.26 -14.82 3.69
N LYS A 564 25.44 -15.08 4.25
CA LYS A 564 26.03 -16.41 4.30
C LYS A 564 26.63 -16.63 5.68
N SER A 565 26.27 -17.75 6.30
CA SER A 565 26.73 -18.07 7.65
C SER A 565 28.25 -18.21 7.75
N THR A 566 28.89 -18.76 6.71
CA THR A 566 30.31 -19.10 6.68
C THR A 566 30.85 -19.08 5.26
N LEU A 567 32.16 -18.88 5.10
CA LEU A 567 32.87 -19.00 3.82
C LEU A 567 33.08 -20.46 3.41
N ARG A 568 33.51 -21.31 4.35
CA ARG A 568 33.94 -22.69 4.07
C ARG A 568 33.71 -23.69 5.20
N TYR A 569 33.35 -23.25 6.40
CA TYR A 569 33.11 -24.14 7.54
C TYR A 569 31.65 -24.59 7.60
N ASP A 570 31.40 -25.89 7.48
CA ASP A 570 30.04 -26.43 7.59
C ASP A 570 29.63 -26.56 9.06
N LEU A 571 28.72 -25.69 9.52
CA LEU A 571 28.26 -25.65 10.91
C LEU A 571 27.58 -26.95 11.38
N ARG A 572 27.04 -27.77 10.47
CA ARG A 572 26.39 -29.04 10.81
C ARG A 572 27.40 -30.17 10.90
N GLN A 573 28.30 -30.25 9.92
CA GLN A 573 29.32 -31.31 9.85
C GLN A 573 30.56 -31.00 10.69
N LYS A 574 30.71 -29.75 11.15
CA LYS A 574 31.86 -29.23 11.90
C LYS A 574 33.20 -29.47 11.21
N ALA A 575 33.21 -29.31 9.88
CA ALA A 575 34.36 -29.58 9.03
C ALA A 575 34.41 -28.62 7.83
N VAL A 576 35.57 -28.55 7.18
CA VAL A 576 35.75 -27.74 5.97
C VAL A 576 34.97 -28.36 4.81
N ASN A 577 34.08 -27.56 4.22
CA ASN A 577 33.29 -27.93 3.05
C ASN A 577 33.58 -26.95 1.90
N LYS A 578 34.38 -27.41 0.93
CA LYS A 578 34.80 -26.59 -0.23
C LYS A 578 33.65 -26.20 -1.16
N THR A 579 32.50 -26.86 -1.07
CA THR A 579 31.31 -26.49 -1.85
C THR A 579 30.73 -25.16 -1.38
N LEU A 580 30.93 -24.78 -0.10
CA LEU A 580 30.51 -23.46 0.40
C LEU A 580 31.31 -22.32 -0.25
N GLU A 581 32.59 -22.53 -0.54
CA GLU A 581 33.41 -21.56 -1.27
C GLU A 581 32.81 -21.27 -2.66
N TYR A 582 32.30 -22.30 -3.33
CA TYR A 582 31.60 -22.15 -4.61
C TYR A 582 30.28 -21.39 -4.47
N VAL A 583 29.53 -21.59 -3.37
CA VAL A 583 28.29 -20.83 -3.10
C VAL A 583 28.61 -19.33 -2.97
N ILE A 584 29.69 -18.96 -2.27
CA ILE A 584 30.15 -17.57 -2.19
C ILE A 584 30.48 -17.02 -3.59
N ALA A 585 31.26 -17.77 -4.38
CA ALA A 585 31.64 -17.34 -5.73
C ALA A 585 30.43 -17.19 -6.67
N LYS A 586 29.46 -18.10 -6.59
CA LYS A 586 28.19 -18.04 -7.32
C LYS A 586 27.44 -16.75 -7.00
N THR A 587 27.32 -16.40 -5.71
CA THR A 587 26.63 -15.16 -5.29
C THR A 587 27.35 -13.92 -5.80
N ILE A 588 28.69 -13.89 -5.72
CA ILE A 588 29.48 -12.76 -6.22
C ILE A 588 29.29 -12.60 -7.75
N SER A 589 29.36 -13.69 -8.51
CA SER A 589 29.10 -13.67 -9.96
C SER A 589 27.69 -13.16 -10.28
N ALA A 590 26.67 -13.58 -9.53
CA ALA A 590 25.31 -13.09 -9.69
C ALA A 590 25.19 -11.58 -9.49
N PHE A 591 25.85 -11.01 -8.47
CA PHE A 591 25.85 -9.57 -8.25
C PHE A 591 26.62 -8.80 -9.32
N LEU A 592 27.75 -9.33 -9.80
CA LEU A 592 28.53 -8.73 -10.89
C LEU A 592 27.73 -8.64 -12.20
N ASN A 593 26.86 -9.62 -12.47
CA ASN A 593 26.02 -9.66 -13.67
C ASN A 593 24.69 -8.88 -13.55
N SER A 594 24.37 -8.39 -12.36
CA SER A 594 23.14 -7.64 -12.07
C SER A 594 23.50 -6.22 -11.57
N ASN A 595 22.67 -5.57 -10.76
CA ASN A 595 22.87 -4.18 -10.34
C ASN A 595 23.94 -3.97 -9.24
N GLY A 596 24.83 -4.94 -9.02
CA GLY A 596 25.72 -4.97 -7.86
C GLY A 596 24.98 -5.32 -6.55
N GLY A 597 25.68 -5.23 -5.41
CA GLY A 597 25.11 -5.52 -4.10
C GLY A 597 26.13 -5.71 -2.98
N ASN A 598 25.66 -6.20 -1.85
CA ASN A 598 26.46 -6.52 -0.66
C ASN A 598 26.24 -7.98 -0.26
N LEU A 599 27.33 -8.72 -0.12
CA LEU A 599 27.32 -10.05 0.47
C LEU A 599 27.96 -9.98 1.86
N PHE A 600 27.24 -10.41 2.89
CA PHE A 600 27.77 -10.53 4.24
C PHE A 600 28.05 -11.99 4.60
N ILE A 601 29.25 -12.26 5.11
CA ILE A 601 29.67 -13.57 5.60
C ILE A 601 29.82 -13.49 7.13
N GLY A 602 29.34 -14.51 7.83
CA GLY A 602 29.27 -14.55 9.29
C GLY A 602 27.90 -14.16 9.85
N ILE A 603 26.84 -14.23 9.03
CA ILE A 603 25.46 -13.89 9.40
C ILE A 603 24.53 -15.03 8.95
N ASP A 604 23.57 -15.42 9.79
CA ASP A 604 22.55 -16.41 9.42
C ASP A 604 21.31 -15.77 8.75
N ASP A 605 20.41 -16.61 8.22
CA ASP A 605 19.19 -16.15 7.55
C ASP A 605 18.23 -15.39 8.49
N ASN A 606 18.43 -15.49 9.81
CA ASN A 606 17.68 -14.77 10.84
C ASN A 606 18.41 -13.49 11.30
N GLN A 607 19.45 -13.05 10.58
CA GLN A 607 20.23 -11.83 10.84
C GLN A 607 21.07 -11.87 12.14
N ASN A 608 21.29 -13.06 12.71
CA ASN A 608 22.17 -13.21 13.87
C ASN A 608 23.64 -13.20 13.44
N ALA A 609 24.47 -12.49 14.20
CA ALA A 609 25.91 -12.51 14.00
C ALA A 609 26.50 -13.85 14.47
N LEU A 610 26.99 -14.65 13.52
CA LEU A 610 27.78 -15.85 13.82
C LEU A 610 29.26 -15.49 14.00
N GLY A 611 29.76 -14.55 13.20
CA GLY A 611 31.15 -14.12 13.14
C GLY A 611 32.01 -15.02 12.24
N LEU A 612 33.30 -14.70 12.12
CA LEU A 612 34.24 -15.40 11.22
C LEU A 612 35.13 -16.44 11.91
N SER A 613 35.00 -16.63 13.22
CA SER A 613 35.93 -17.44 14.03
C SER A 613 36.07 -18.88 13.55
N ASP A 614 34.96 -19.51 13.17
CA ASP A 614 34.95 -20.89 12.69
C ASP A 614 35.72 -21.02 11.37
N ASP A 615 35.49 -20.12 10.41
CA ASP A 615 36.24 -20.10 9.15
C ASP A 615 37.72 -19.82 9.37
N ILE A 616 38.06 -18.82 10.21
CA ILE A 616 39.44 -18.43 10.52
C ILE A 616 40.23 -19.61 11.11
N SER A 617 39.59 -20.44 11.95
CA SER A 617 40.23 -21.61 12.56
C SER A 617 40.75 -22.64 11.53
N THR A 618 40.16 -22.66 10.34
CA THR A 618 40.52 -23.59 9.25
C THR A 618 41.72 -23.14 8.42
N LEU A 619 42.23 -21.93 8.65
CA LEU A 619 43.24 -21.28 7.82
C LEU A 619 44.64 -21.47 8.41
N LYS A 620 45.66 -21.40 7.52
CA LYS A 620 47.07 -21.43 7.96
C LYS A 620 47.44 -20.17 8.74
N LYS A 621 46.92 -19.01 8.34
CA LYS A 621 47.02 -17.74 9.06
C LYS A 621 45.66 -17.49 9.72
N GLN A 622 45.60 -17.67 11.04
CA GLN A 622 44.34 -17.68 11.81
C GLN A 622 43.97 -16.27 12.30
N ASP A 623 43.84 -15.33 11.37
CA ASP A 623 43.41 -13.96 11.62
C ASP A 623 42.58 -13.42 10.44
N ILE A 624 42.16 -12.15 10.52
CA ILE A 624 41.34 -11.47 9.50
C ILE A 624 42.07 -11.40 8.15
N ASP A 625 43.37 -11.09 8.15
CA ASP A 625 44.17 -11.08 6.92
C ASP A 625 44.20 -12.46 6.25
N GLY A 626 44.31 -13.53 7.05
CA GLY A 626 44.26 -14.90 6.57
C GLY A 626 42.92 -15.23 5.90
N PHE A 627 41.81 -14.76 6.49
CA PHE A 627 40.48 -14.89 5.91
C PHE A 627 40.36 -14.12 4.60
N GLU A 628 40.83 -12.87 4.55
CA GLU A 628 40.81 -12.04 3.34
C GLU A 628 41.59 -12.71 2.20
N LEU A 629 42.80 -13.22 2.49
CA LEU A 629 43.61 -13.94 1.51
C LEU A 629 42.87 -15.18 0.98
N GLN A 630 42.23 -15.96 1.85
CA GLN A 630 41.47 -17.13 1.43
C GLN A 630 40.28 -16.75 0.54
N LEU A 631 39.54 -15.69 0.90
CA LEU A 631 38.42 -15.18 0.10
C LEU A 631 38.87 -14.69 -1.28
N ILE A 632 40.00 -13.98 -1.35
CA ILE A 632 40.62 -13.56 -2.61
C ILE A 632 41.00 -14.77 -3.47
N GLU A 633 41.55 -15.84 -2.88
CA GLU A 633 41.85 -17.07 -3.61
C GLU A 633 40.59 -17.79 -4.12
N VAL A 634 39.49 -17.77 -3.36
CA VAL A 634 38.18 -18.27 -3.82
C VAL A 634 37.71 -17.47 -5.04
N ILE A 635 37.75 -16.14 -4.98
CA ILE A 635 37.36 -15.27 -6.11
C ILE A 635 38.23 -15.55 -7.34
N LYS A 636 39.56 -15.63 -7.18
CA LYS A 636 40.47 -15.93 -8.29
C LYS A 636 40.22 -17.30 -8.90
N LYS A 637 39.95 -18.31 -8.07
CA LYS A 637 39.77 -19.70 -8.51
C LYS A 637 38.48 -19.88 -9.30
N TYR A 638 37.37 -19.29 -8.83
CA TYR A 638 36.04 -19.56 -9.37
C TYR A 638 35.55 -18.51 -10.37
N ILE A 639 36.04 -17.27 -10.29
CA ILE A 639 35.54 -16.14 -11.11
C ILE A 639 36.64 -15.57 -12.00
N GLY A 640 37.82 -15.31 -11.44
CA GLY A 640 38.96 -14.71 -12.16
C GLY A 640 39.45 -13.41 -11.51
N LYS A 641 40.74 -13.11 -11.71
CA LYS A 641 41.43 -12.00 -11.01
C LYS A 641 41.06 -10.62 -11.56
N GLU A 642 40.65 -10.57 -12.83
CA GLU A 642 40.22 -9.36 -13.55
C GLU A 642 39.06 -8.59 -12.90
N PHE A 643 38.20 -9.24 -12.12
CA PHE A 643 37.02 -8.62 -11.53
C PHE A 643 37.27 -8.06 -10.13
N SER A 644 38.51 -8.14 -9.64
CA SER A 644 38.87 -7.65 -8.31
C SER A 644 38.61 -6.14 -8.14
N SER A 645 38.66 -5.35 -9.22
CA SER A 645 38.35 -3.92 -9.19
C SER A 645 36.88 -3.62 -8.90
N HIS A 646 35.99 -4.59 -9.10
CA HIS A 646 34.56 -4.47 -8.81
C HIS A 646 34.19 -4.94 -7.41
N ILE A 647 35.16 -5.44 -6.63
CA ILE A 647 34.93 -6.09 -5.35
C ILE A 647 35.73 -5.38 -4.26
N LYS A 648 35.03 -4.86 -3.24
CA LYS A 648 35.64 -4.27 -2.04
C LYS A 648 35.30 -5.11 -0.82
N ILE A 649 36.34 -5.65 -0.16
CA ILE A 649 36.21 -6.46 1.05
C ILE A 649 36.48 -5.57 2.27
N THR A 650 35.64 -5.69 3.31
CA THR A 650 35.78 -4.97 4.58
C THR A 650 35.34 -5.87 5.74
N PHE A 651 35.84 -5.59 6.95
CA PHE A 651 35.57 -6.39 8.14
C PHE A 651 34.93 -5.55 9.25
N PRO A 652 33.64 -5.17 9.11
CA PRO A 652 32.94 -4.42 10.14
C PRO A 652 32.59 -5.30 11.34
N GLU A 653 32.34 -4.65 12.48
CA GLU A 653 31.81 -5.29 13.68
C GLU A 653 30.29 -5.17 13.71
N TYR A 654 29.59 -6.29 13.93
CA TYR A 654 28.15 -6.38 14.08
C TYR A 654 27.82 -7.31 15.25
N ASP A 655 26.98 -6.86 16.18
CA ASP A 655 26.67 -7.58 17.43
C ASP A 655 27.93 -8.10 18.16
N ARG A 656 28.94 -7.22 18.27
CA ARG A 656 30.25 -7.49 18.92
C ARG A 656 31.06 -8.62 18.28
N LYS A 657 30.77 -8.97 17.03
CA LYS A 657 31.54 -9.95 16.24
C LYS A 657 32.02 -9.33 14.94
N ASN A 658 33.24 -9.68 14.55
CA ASN A 658 33.73 -9.35 13.21
C ASN A 658 33.01 -10.21 12.18
N ILE A 659 32.44 -9.55 11.17
CA ILE A 659 31.83 -10.16 9.99
C ILE A 659 32.59 -9.69 8.75
N CYS A 660 32.37 -10.33 7.61
CA CYS A 660 32.97 -9.91 6.34
C CYS A 660 31.90 -9.32 5.43
N ARG A 661 32.08 -8.08 4.97
CA ARG A 661 31.26 -7.46 3.93
C ARG A 661 32.03 -7.42 2.62
N ILE A 662 31.40 -7.93 1.57
CA ILE A 662 31.87 -7.86 0.20
C ILE A 662 30.91 -6.93 -0.56
N SER A 663 31.36 -5.72 -0.86
CA SER A 663 30.63 -4.75 -1.69
C SER A 663 31.02 -4.94 -3.14
N ILE A 664 30.01 -5.16 -4.00
CA ILE A 664 30.18 -5.61 -5.37
C ILE A 664 29.48 -4.60 -6.29
N SER A 665 30.25 -3.97 -7.18
CA SER A 665 29.70 -3.13 -8.26
C SER A 665 29.39 -3.97 -9.49
N GLN A 666 28.41 -3.54 -10.30
CA GLN A 666 28.11 -4.19 -11.58
C GLN A 666 29.33 -4.22 -12.51
N SER A 667 29.53 -5.35 -13.19
CA SER A 667 30.56 -5.53 -14.20
C SER A 667 30.13 -4.93 -15.54
N SER A 668 31.08 -4.37 -16.29
CA SER A 668 30.85 -3.87 -17.65
C SER A 668 30.85 -4.98 -18.72
N ARG A 669 30.99 -6.25 -18.31
CA ARG A 669 30.97 -7.43 -19.18
C ARG A 669 30.44 -8.66 -18.44
N PRO A 670 29.93 -9.69 -19.15
CA PRO A 670 29.47 -10.94 -18.54
C PRO A 670 30.55 -11.61 -17.69
N VAL A 671 30.13 -12.13 -16.53
CA VAL A 671 30.98 -12.83 -15.55
C VAL A 671 30.49 -14.26 -15.34
N PHE A 672 31.37 -15.23 -15.56
CA PHE A 672 31.06 -16.65 -15.38
C PHE A 672 31.69 -17.17 -14.09
N VAL A 673 31.05 -18.17 -13.49
CA VAL A 673 31.64 -18.95 -12.40
C VAL A 673 32.00 -20.34 -12.92
N SER A 674 33.24 -20.78 -12.68
CA SER A 674 33.76 -22.06 -13.15
C SER A 674 33.85 -23.07 -12.01
N PHE A 675 33.10 -24.18 -12.08
CA PHE A 675 33.13 -25.25 -11.10
C PHE A 675 33.18 -26.61 -11.79
N GLU A 676 34.14 -27.46 -11.39
CA GLU A 676 34.30 -28.82 -11.92
C GLU A 676 34.34 -28.91 -13.46
N GLY A 677 34.91 -27.89 -14.12
CA GLY A 677 35.07 -27.85 -15.59
C GLY A 677 33.82 -27.35 -16.34
N LYS A 678 32.80 -26.87 -15.63
CA LYS A 678 31.61 -26.23 -16.19
C LYS A 678 31.61 -24.74 -15.86
N GLU A 679 31.27 -23.91 -16.84
CA GLU A 679 31.03 -22.48 -16.67
C GLU A 679 29.54 -22.21 -16.67
N ASP A 680 29.07 -21.55 -15.61
CA ASP A 680 27.67 -21.18 -15.43
C ASP A 680 27.54 -19.66 -15.28
N PHE A 681 26.46 -19.10 -15.83
CA PHE A 681 26.11 -17.68 -15.76
C PHE A 681 24.96 -17.48 -14.78
N PHE A 682 25.21 -16.72 -13.72
CA PHE A 682 24.21 -16.44 -12.69
C PHE A 682 23.80 -14.98 -12.68
N VAL A 683 22.53 -14.72 -12.36
CA VAL A 683 21.96 -13.38 -12.13
C VAL A 683 21.16 -13.35 -10.83
N ARG A 684 20.98 -12.16 -10.26
CA ARG A 684 20.05 -11.95 -9.14
C ARG A 684 18.61 -11.89 -9.66
N SER A 685 17.73 -12.69 -9.06
CA SER A 685 16.28 -12.65 -9.27
C SER A 685 15.61 -12.70 -7.91
N GLY A 686 15.08 -11.56 -7.45
CA GLY A 686 14.68 -11.37 -6.05
C GLY A 686 15.85 -11.64 -5.09
N CYS A 687 15.60 -12.41 -4.04
CA CYS A 687 16.62 -12.81 -3.05
C CYS A 687 17.45 -14.03 -3.49
N SER A 688 17.39 -14.45 -4.75
CA SER A 688 18.02 -15.70 -5.20
C SER A 688 19.00 -15.50 -6.35
N SER A 689 20.10 -16.26 -6.32
CA SER A 689 21.05 -16.34 -7.44
C SER A 689 20.67 -17.51 -8.35
N GLN A 690 20.13 -17.19 -9.53
CA GLN A 690 19.60 -18.17 -10.49
C GLN A 690 20.51 -18.33 -11.71
N PRO A 691 20.75 -19.57 -12.17
CA PRO A 691 21.46 -19.80 -13.42
C PRO A 691 20.53 -19.48 -14.60
N LEU A 692 21.07 -18.88 -15.65
CA LEU A 692 20.34 -18.73 -16.92
C LEU A 692 20.73 -19.85 -17.89
N SER A 693 19.76 -20.31 -18.68
CA SER A 693 20.04 -21.13 -19.85
C SER A 693 20.79 -20.33 -20.92
N ARG A 694 21.41 -21.01 -21.90
CA ARG A 694 22.16 -20.32 -22.97
C ARG A 694 21.30 -19.34 -23.77
N GLU A 695 20.02 -19.66 -23.97
CA GLU A 695 19.08 -18.82 -24.70
C GLU A 695 18.71 -17.57 -23.90
N GLU A 696 18.38 -17.74 -22.61
CA GLU A 696 18.10 -16.63 -21.69
C GLU A 696 19.31 -15.74 -21.46
N GLN A 697 20.50 -16.33 -21.32
CA GLN A 697 21.76 -15.61 -21.19
C GLN A 697 22.00 -14.72 -22.41
N SER A 698 21.87 -15.26 -23.64
CA SER A 698 22.11 -14.46 -24.85
C SER A 698 21.15 -13.29 -24.97
N ALA A 699 19.89 -13.45 -24.57
CA ALA A 699 18.93 -12.37 -24.51
C ALA A 699 19.30 -11.32 -23.44
N TYR A 700 19.66 -11.78 -22.25
CA TYR A 700 20.04 -10.93 -21.13
C TYR A 700 21.30 -10.12 -21.44
N GLU A 701 22.32 -10.74 -22.03
CA GLU A 701 23.57 -10.08 -22.39
C GLU A 701 23.35 -8.94 -23.40
N LYS A 702 22.47 -9.16 -24.38
CA LYS A 702 22.13 -8.16 -25.39
C LYS A 702 21.38 -6.97 -24.79
N GLU A 703 20.58 -7.19 -23.77
CA GLU A 703 19.85 -6.12 -23.08
C GLU A 703 20.76 -5.31 -22.14
N HIS A 704 21.70 -5.97 -21.45
CA HIS A 704 22.49 -5.38 -20.38
C HIS A 704 23.84 -4.81 -20.84
N TRP A 705 24.43 -5.33 -21.92
CA TRP A 705 25.75 -4.92 -22.41
C TRP A 705 25.82 -4.72 -23.95
N GLY A 706 24.73 -4.97 -24.68
CA GLY A 706 24.70 -5.07 -26.16
C GLY A 706 24.17 -3.86 -26.91
#